data_AF-A0A8J6NGR2-F1
#
_entry.id   AF-A0A8J6NGR2-F1
#
_cell.length_a   1.000
_cell.length_b   1.000
_cell.length_c   1.000
_cell.angle_alpha   90.00
_cell.angle_beta   90.00
_cell.angle_gamma   90.00
#
_symmetry.space_group_name_H-M   'P 1'
#
loop_
_entity.id
_entity.type
_entity.pdbx_description
1 polymer ?
#
loop_
_entity_poly.entity_id
_entity_poly.type
_entity_poly.pdbx_seq_one_letter_code
_entity_poly.pdbx_strand_id
1 'polypeptide(L)'
;MKQLLQNLKTGKAIVEEVPVPSPRAGMALIKTAASLVSAGTERMVVEFAEKNLVGKARSRPDLVKQVIDKALREGLLNTAQAAFNKLDEPMALGYSSAGTIVELGEKMDGFHVGQRVACAGGGYAVHAEYAVVPRNLLALIPDELDFESAAFATLGAIALHGFRLAEPNLGENVAVIGIGLLGLMTMQIAAAAGCRVIGIDIDPKRVKLAEQFGISACSRDQAEAAVQAFTANRGADSVIICADTPSNDPVTLAGQIARDRANIVATGAVGLDFPRKIYFEKELSFINSRSYGPGRYDASYEEGGADYPIGFVRWTEGRNLEAVVDLLAGGKLQVESLITHRLPIERADEAYEIITGKREEAFIGVLLTYPEAVEKLEGLQVVKFKTFKPSNLQTCKLGVIGAGLFANATLLPAIKKTDIELVGIASSGGLKAQHSAKKFGFGYATSSAEEIINDENINTIAILTRHDTHADLVIKGLQAAKNVFVEKPLAVNREELEVLSEFLESHHSSLITAGFNRRYAPLARQLGDFYADRVEPLYIHYRVNAGYIPLNHWVHDPAQGGGRIIGEGCHFIDFVTYLVGESPISVSAHALPDHGKYHEDNVSMTFTFPDGSIGVVDYLANGDKSLPKERVEVFGGGKVATLNDYRSLEMISNGRRKKINNRLGQDKGWKDEMLALANAVKSGVPPIPYEQLIGVTQASFAAVESLRSGEKVKI
;
A
#
# COMPACT_ATOMS: atom_id res chain seq x y z
N MET A 1 8.56 -4.87 18.90
CA MET A 1 8.03 -6.19 18.59
C MET A 1 8.84 -6.89 17.52
N LYS A 2 8.87 -8.22 17.52
CA LYS A 2 9.45 -9.05 16.47
C LYS A 2 8.44 -9.25 15.33
N GLN A 3 8.93 -9.10 14.11
CA GLN A 3 8.17 -9.35 12.89
C GLN A 3 9.04 -10.07 11.87
N LEU A 4 8.45 -11.04 11.18
CA LEU A 4 9.10 -11.74 10.09
C LEU A 4 8.92 -10.99 8.76
N LEU A 5 10.04 -10.77 8.08
CA LEU A 5 10.12 -10.01 6.84
C LEU A 5 10.86 -10.79 5.76
N GLN A 6 10.43 -10.61 4.52
CA GLN A 6 11.15 -11.05 3.34
C GLN A 6 11.93 -9.88 2.75
N ASN A 7 13.25 -10.04 2.64
CA ASN A 7 14.09 -9.10 1.91
C ASN A 7 14.07 -9.44 0.40
N LEU A 8 13.46 -8.59 -0.41
CA LEU A 8 13.34 -8.79 -1.86
C LEU A 8 14.66 -8.62 -2.61
N LYS A 9 15.65 -7.95 -2.01
CA LYS A 9 16.98 -7.74 -2.60
C LYS A 9 17.88 -8.95 -2.38
N THR A 10 17.88 -9.53 -1.18
CA THR A 10 18.76 -10.65 -0.81
C THR A 10 18.09 -12.02 -0.91
N GLY A 11 16.76 -12.06 -0.97
CA GLY A 11 15.99 -13.31 -0.95
C GLY A 11 15.87 -13.96 0.43
N LYS A 12 16.41 -13.33 1.49
CA LYS A 12 16.36 -13.90 2.85
C LYS A 12 15.11 -13.51 3.63
N ALA A 13 14.51 -14.48 4.30
CA ALA A 13 13.57 -14.24 5.40
C ALA A 13 14.37 -13.86 6.66
N ILE A 14 13.96 -12.81 7.35
CA ILE A 14 14.63 -12.28 8.54
C ILE A 14 13.60 -11.87 9.59
N VAL A 15 13.90 -12.13 10.86
CA VAL A 15 13.15 -11.60 11.99
C VAL A 15 13.77 -10.28 12.40
N GLU A 16 12.97 -9.22 12.47
CA GLU A 16 13.42 -7.87 12.76
C GLU A 16 12.61 -7.27 13.91
N GLU A 17 13.26 -6.40 14.68
CA GLU A 17 12.58 -5.57 15.66
C GLU A 17 11.99 -4.34 14.98
N VAL A 18 10.68 -4.17 15.14
CA VAL A 18 9.90 -3.06 14.60
C VAL A 18 9.01 -2.45 15.69
N PRO A 19 8.64 -1.16 15.55
CA PRO A 19 7.61 -0.56 16.41
C PRO A 19 6.29 -1.32 16.34
N VAL A 20 5.61 -1.49 17.48
CA VAL A 20 4.24 -2.01 17.51
C VAL A 20 3.33 -1.05 16.72
N PRO A 21 2.59 -1.51 15.71
CA PRO A 21 1.73 -0.64 14.91
C PRO A 21 0.57 -0.06 15.73
N SER A 22 0.07 1.11 15.32
CA SER A 22 -1.07 1.77 15.96
C SER A 22 -2.34 1.55 15.13
N PRO A 23 -3.47 1.12 15.73
CA PRO A 23 -4.71 0.90 15.01
C PRO A 23 -5.30 2.24 14.55
N ARG A 24 -5.87 2.25 13.34
CA ARG A 24 -6.65 3.39 12.81
C ARG A 24 -8.14 3.09 12.93
N ALA A 25 -8.98 4.07 12.59
CA ALA A 25 -10.41 3.84 12.48
C ALA A 25 -10.71 2.61 11.61
N GLY A 26 -11.60 1.74 12.09
CA GLY A 26 -11.99 0.48 11.47
C GLY A 26 -11.01 -0.69 11.66
N MET A 27 -9.98 -0.53 12.50
CA MET A 27 -8.98 -1.57 12.76
C MET A 27 -8.76 -1.84 14.25
N ALA A 28 -8.34 -3.07 14.58
CA ALA A 28 -7.91 -3.49 15.90
C ALA A 28 -6.41 -3.80 15.93
N LEU A 29 -5.75 -3.51 17.05
CA LEU A 29 -4.43 -4.08 17.35
C LEU A 29 -4.61 -5.42 18.03
N ILE A 30 -4.05 -6.45 17.43
CA ILE A 30 -4.11 -7.83 17.88
C ILE A 30 -2.75 -8.21 18.45
N LYS A 31 -2.73 -8.72 19.68
CA LYS A 31 -1.59 -9.48 20.19
C LYS A 31 -1.70 -10.91 19.68
N THR A 32 -0.79 -11.29 18.79
CA THR A 32 -0.80 -12.60 18.14
C THR A 32 -0.41 -13.69 19.15
N ALA A 33 -1.18 -14.77 19.20
CA ALA A 33 -0.88 -15.96 20.00
C ALA A 33 -0.30 -17.09 19.13
N ALA A 34 -0.86 -17.26 17.92
CA ALA A 34 -0.36 -18.19 16.92
C ALA A 34 -0.59 -17.65 15.51
N SER A 35 0.28 -18.03 14.57
CA SER A 35 0.08 -17.75 13.15
C SER A 35 0.53 -18.92 12.29
N LEU A 36 -0.12 -19.09 11.14
CA LEU A 36 0.06 -20.25 10.28
C LEU A 36 0.80 -19.87 9.01
N VAL A 37 1.95 -20.51 8.78
CA VAL A 37 2.75 -20.32 7.57
C VAL A 37 2.14 -21.13 6.43
N SER A 38 1.81 -20.45 5.33
CA SER A 38 1.24 -21.09 4.15
C SER A 38 2.31 -21.58 3.18
N ALA A 39 2.49 -22.89 3.11
CA ALA A 39 3.48 -23.50 2.23
C ALA A 39 3.20 -23.35 0.71
N GLY A 40 2.02 -22.89 0.31
CA GLY A 40 1.73 -22.55 -1.09
C GLY A 40 2.06 -21.08 -1.37
N THR A 41 1.19 -20.19 -0.90
CA THR A 41 1.27 -18.75 -1.20
C THR A 41 2.58 -18.13 -0.74
N GLU A 42 3.03 -18.42 0.48
CA GLU A 42 4.23 -17.77 1.01
C GLU A 42 5.51 -18.37 0.44
N ARG A 43 5.51 -19.67 0.10
CA ARG A 43 6.62 -20.29 -0.64
C ARG A 43 6.82 -19.61 -1.99
N MET A 44 5.75 -19.37 -2.75
CA MET A 44 5.83 -18.65 -4.02
C MET A 44 6.44 -17.25 -3.87
N VAL A 45 6.09 -16.55 -2.79
CA VAL A 45 6.61 -15.22 -2.47
C VAL A 45 8.12 -15.28 -2.19
N VAL A 46 8.58 -16.25 -1.41
CA VAL A 46 10.01 -16.45 -1.12
C VAL A 46 10.79 -16.91 -2.34
N GLU A 47 10.30 -17.90 -3.09
CA GLU A 47 10.92 -18.36 -4.34
C GLU A 47 11.06 -17.22 -5.37
N PHE A 48 10.08 -16.33 -5.45
CA PHE A 48 10.20 -15.12 -6.28
C PHE A 48 11.29 -14.18 -5.75
N ALA A 49 11.36 -13.97 -4.43
CA ALA A 49 12.36 -13.11 -3.81
C ALA A 49 13.80 -13.63 -3.99
N GLU A 50 14.00 -14.94 -4.06
CA GLU A 50 15.31 -15.58 -4.26
C GLU A 50 15.82 -15.53 -5.70
N LYS A 51 14.95 -15.30 -6.68
CA LYS A 51 15.36 -15.15 -8.08
C LYS A 51 16.36 -14.00 -8.23
N ASN A 52 17.37 -14.22 -9.09
CA ASN A 52 18.25 -13.14 -9.56
C ASN A 52 17.45 -12.11 -10.38
N LEU A 53 18.04 -10.95 -10.69
CA LEU A 53 17.36 -9.87 -11.40
C LEU A 53 16.76 -10.31 -12.75
N VAL A 54 17.46 -11.18 -13.49
CA VAL A 54 16.98 -11.74 -14.77
C VAL A 54 15.76 -12.64 -14.54
N GLY A 55 15.80 -13.49 -13.52
CA GLY A 55 14.70 -14.36 -13.13
C GLY A 55 13.46 -13.56 -12.71
N LYS A 56 13.64 -12.51 -11.90
CA LYS A 56 12.58 -11.58 -11.51
C LYS A 56 11.96 -10.89 -12.72
N ALA A 57 12.80 -10.35 -13.61
CA ALA A 57 12.37 -9.71 -14.84
C ALA A 57 11.57 -10.68 -15.74
N ARG A 58 12.02 -11.92 -15.90
CA ARG A 58 11.32 -12.94 -16.70
C ARG A 58 9.97 -13.32 -16.11
N SER A 59 9.85 -13.38 -14.78
CA SER A 59 8.58 -13.69 -14.10
C SER A 59 7.58 -12.54 -14.07
N ARG A 60 8.03 -11.30 -14.31
CA ARG A 60 7.19 -10.08 -14.28
C ARG A 60 7.47 -9.20 -15.50
N PRO A 61 7.14 -9.67 -16.72
CA PRO A 61 7.37 -8.91 -17.96
C PRO A 61 6.62 -7.57 -17.98
N ASP A 62 5.50 -7.50 -17.26
CA ASP A 62 4.73 -6.27 -17.04
C ASP A 62 5.56 -5.19 -16.31
N LEU A 63 6.28 -5.56 -15.24
CA LEU A 63 7.15 -4.64 -14.50
C LEU A 63 8.36 -4.22 -15.33
N VAL A 64 8.90 -5.12 -16.15
CA VAL A 64 10.00 -4.80 -17.07
C VAL A 64 9.57 -3.72 -18.06
N LYS A 65 8.36 -3.84 -18.64
CA LYS A 65 7.80 -2.82 -19.52
C LYS A 65 7.69 -1.47 -18.79
N GLN A 66 7.18 -1.46 -17.56
CA GLN A 66 7.09 -0.23 -16.76
C GLN A 66 8.46 0.40 -16.48
N VAL A 67 9.49 -0.41 -16.23
CA VAL A 67 10.87 0.05 -16.04
C VAL A 67 11.42 0.67 -17.33
N ILE A 68 11.21 0.04 -18.49
CA ILE A 68 11.64 0.58 -19.79
C ILE A 68 10.94 1.92 -20.08
N ASP A 69 9.62 1.97 -19.90
CA ASP A 69 8.84 3.19 -20.09
C ASP A 69 9.31 4.32 -19.15
N LYS A 70 9.67 3.98 -17.91
CA LYS A 70 10.24 4.94 -16.96
C LYS A 70 11.64 5.39 -17.38
N ALA A 71 12.49 4.50 -17.88
CA ALA A 71 13.84 4.82 -18.36
C ALA A 71 13.82 5.82 -19.51
N LEU A 72 12.89 5.64 -20.46
CA LEU A 72 12.70 6.55 -21.59
C LEU A 72 12.27 7.95 -21.16
N ARG A 73 11.50 8.07 -20.07
CA ARG A 73 10.95 9.35 -19.57
C ARG A 73 11.89 10.09 -18.61
N GLU A 74 12.39 9.37 -17.61
CA GLU A 74 13.12 9.95 -16.47
C GLU A 74 14.64 9.77 -16.59
N GLY A 75 15.10 8.95 -17.53
CA GLY A 75 16.49 8.55 -17.71
C GLY A 75 16.84 7.27 -16.95
N LEU A 76 17.96 6.65 -17.35
CA LEU A 76 18.41 5.35 -16.83
C LEU A 76 18.74 5.40 -15.34
N LEU A 77 19.42 6.45 -14.87
CA LEU A 77 19.84 6.56 -13.46
C LEU A 77 18.65 6.63 -12.50
N ASN A 78 17.69 7.52 -12.76
CA ASN A 78 16.49 7.68 -11.92
C ASN A 78 15.62 6.42 -11.91
N THR A 79 15.55 5.75 -13.05
CA THR A 79 14.80 4.50 -13.19
C THR A 79 15.46 3.36 -12.44
N ALA A 80 16.77 3.20 -12.57
CA ALA A 80 17.53 2.21 -11.80
C ALA A 80 17.36 2.46 -10.30
N GLN A 81 17.49 3.71 -9.85
CA GLN A 81 17.28 4.08 -8.46
C GLN A 81 15.88 3.71 -7.96
N ALA A 82 14.83 3.98 -8.75
CA ALA A 82 13.47 3.63 -8.40
C ALA A 82 13.24 2.11 -8.32
N ALA A 83 13.79 1.35 -9.29
CA ALA A 83 13.69 -0.10 -9.30
C ALA A 83 14.43 -0.72 -8.09
N PHE A 84 15.65 -0.25 -7.80
CA PHE A 84 16.42 -0.70 -6.64
C PHE A 84 15.75 -0.32 -5.32
N ASN A 85 15.18 0.89 -5.21
CA ASN A 85 14.41 1.29 -4.03
C ASN A 85 13.20 0.37 -3.80
N LYS A 86 12.52 -0.06 -4.87
CA LYS A 86 11.38 -0.98 -4.74
C LYS A 86 11.79 -2.38 -4.29
N LEU A 87 12.97 -2.85 -4.72
CA LEU A 87 13.55 -4.12 -4.27
C LEU A 87 14.12 -4.05 -2.84
N ASP A 88 14.44 -2.85 -2.37
CA ASP A 88 14.98 -2.61 -1.03
C ASP A 88 13.87 -2.55 0.05
N GLU A 89 12.62 -2.31 -0.36
CA GLU A 89 11.47 -2.32 0.56
C GLU A 89 11.26 -3.73 1.16
N PRO A 90 11.27 -3.87 2.50
CA PRO A 90 10.96 -5.14 3.14
C PRO A 90 9.49 -5.46 2.97
N MET A 91 9.19 -6.74 2.85
CA MET A 91 7.84 -7.25 2.72
C MET A 91 7.48 -8.06 3.95
N ALA A 92 6.39 -7.70 4.62
CA ALA A 92 5.85 -8.50 5.70
C ALA A 92 5.30 -9.83 5.16
N LEU A 93 5.59 -10.92 5.87
CA LEU A 93 5.05 -12.25 5.56
C LEU A 93 3.87 -12.57 6.48
N GLY A 94 3.10 -13.60 6.13
CA GLY A 94 1.89 -14.00 6.85
C GLY A 94 0.60 -13.31 6.41
N TYR A 95 -0.49 -14.06 6.55
CA TYR A 95 -1.85 -13.59 6.28
C TYR A 95 -2.92 -14.34 7.10
N SER A 96 -2.52 -15.20 8.04
CA SER A 96 -3.42 -16.02 8.85
C SER A 96 -2.87 -16.12 10.27
N SER A 97 -3.60 -15.59 11.23
CA SER A 97 -3.21 -15.62 12.63
C SER A 97 -4.42 -15.66 13.56
N ALA A 98 -4.17 -15.87 14.84
CA ALA A 98 -5.16 -15.76 15.89
C ALA A 98 -4.54 -15.13 17.14
N GLY A 99 -5.33 -14.37 17.87
CA GLY A 99 -4.82 -13.61 19.01
C GLY A 99 -5.91 -12.88 19.78
N THR A 100 -5.48 -11.92 20.60
CA THR A 100 -6.36 -11.14 21.48
C THR A 100 -6.33 -9.67 21.10
N ILE A 101 -7.49 -9.02 21.05
CA ILE A 101 -7.59 -7.57 20.85
C ILE A 101 -6.99 -6.86 22.07
N VAL A 102 -5.99 -6.01 21.86
CA VAL A 102 -5.35 -5.21 22.92
C VAL A 102 -5.63 -3.72 22.81
N GLU A 103 -5.99 -3.22 21.63
CA GLU A 103 -6.35 -1.83 21.38
C GLU A 103 -7.33 -1.75 20.19
N LEU A 104 -8.22 -0.77 20.20
CA LEU A 104 -9.20 -0.53 19.13
C LEU A 104 -9.04 0.88 18.59
N GLY A 105 -9.06 1.01 17.27
CA GLY A 105 -9.35 2.29 16.65
C GLY A 105 -10.84 2.63 16.73
N GLU A 106 -11.20 3.83 16.28
CA GLU A 106 -12.61 4.24 16.15
C GLU A 106 -13.39 3.32 15.19
N LYS A 107 -14.73 3.34 15.22
CA LYS A 107 -15.60 2.58 14.29
C LYS A 107 -15.42 1.04 14.35
N MET A 108 -15.16 0.52 15.54
CA MET A 108 -15.00 -0.92 15.83
C MET A 108 -16.23 -1.52 16.53
N ASP A 109 -17.43 -1.13 16.12
CA ASP A 109 -18.68 -1.61 16.73
C ASP A 109 -18.77 -3.14 16.71
N GLY A 110 -19.13 -3.74 17.85
CA GLY A 110 -19.19 -5.19 18.04
C GLY A 110 -17.91 -5.81 18.60
N PHE A 111 -16.82 -5.05 18.70
CA PHE A 111 -15.55 -5.49 19.27
C PHE A 111 -15.21 -4.77 20.59
N HIS A 112 -14.48 -5.45 21.48
CA HIS A 112 -13.91 -4.89 22.71
C HIS A 112 -12.54 -5.49 23.02
N VAL A 113 -11.71 -4.74 23.76
CA VAL A 113 -10.40 -5.20 24.24
C VAL A 113 -10.57 -6.45 25.11
N GLY A 114 -9.70 -7.45 24.89
CA GLY A 114 -9.74 -8.75 25.57
C GLY A 114 -10.42 -9.85 24.76
N GLN A 115 -11.13 -9.54 23.68
CA GLN A 115 -11.72 -10.57 22.82
C GLN A 115 -10.68 -11.36 22.05
N ARG A 116 -10.97 -12.65 21.88
CA ARG A 116 -10.20 -13.61 21.10
C ARG A 116 -10.69 -13.57 19.65
N VAL A 117 -9.77 -13.44 18.71
CA VAL A 117 -10.11 -13.30 17.28
C VAL A 117 -9.17 -14.09 16.38
N ALA A 118 -9.75 -14.67 15.33
CA ALA A 118 -9.04 -15.18 14.17
C ALA A 118 -8.92 -14.03 13.16
N CYS A 119 -7.76 -13.94 12.51
CA CYS A 119 -7.35 -12.80 11.71
C CYS A 119 -6.94 -13.26 10.31
N ALA A 120 -7.41 -12.53 9.31
CA ALA A 120 -7.08 -12.72 7.90
C ALA A 120 -6.41 -11.48 7.28
N GLY A 121 -5.92 -11.63 6.05
CA GLY A 121 -5.47 -10.51 5.22
C GLY A 121 -3.96 -10.44 5.05
N GLY A 122 -3.50 -10.58 3.80
CA GLY A 122 -2.10 -10.35 3.45
C GLY A 122 -1.72 -8.88 3.67
N GLY A 123 -0.69 -8.64 4.49
CA GLY A 123 -0.31 -7.30 4.93
C GLY A 123 -1.04 -6.80 6.20
N TYR A 124 -2.00 -7.57 6.71
CA TYR A 124 -2.73 -7.29 7.96
C TYR A 124 -2.42 -8.35 9.02
N ALA A 125 -2.86 -9.61 8.82
CA ALA A 125 -2.58 -10.75 9.69
C ALA A 125 -1.16 -11.32 9.47
N VAL A 126 -0.16 -10.44 9.59
CA VAL A 126 1.26 -10.73 9.36
C VAL A 126 1.87 -11.56 10.50
N HIS A 127 2.98 -12.24 10.21
CA HIS A 127 3.76 -12.98 11.20
C HIS A 127 4.53 -12.01 12.11
N ALA A 128 3.87 -11.52 13.16
CA ALA A 128 4.42 -10.59 14.13
C ALA A 128 3.77 -10.78 15.51
N GLU A 129 4.46 -10.36 16.57
CA GLU A 129 3.89 -10.39 17.93
C GLU A 129 2.63 -9.52 18.06
N TYR A 130 2.54 -8.44 17.28
CA TYR A 130 1.34 -7.62 17.15
C TYR A 130 1.01 -7.32 15.70
N ALA A 131 -0.27 -7.28 15.37
CA ALA A 131 -0.77 -7.00 14.02
C ALA A 131 -1.98 -6.07 14.07
N VAL A 132 -2.06 -5.09 13.16
CA VAL A 132 -3.27 -4.27 12.99
C VAL A 132 -4.13 -4.90 11.91
N VAL A 133 -5.38 -5.24 12.26
CA VAL A 133 -6.29 -6.00 11.40
C VAL A 133 -7.61 -5.24 11.25
N PRO A 134 -8.11 -5.03 10.02
CA PRO A 134 -9.42 -4.42 9.78
C PRO A 134 -10.60 -5.24 10.28
N ARG A 135 -11.69 -4.57 10.66
CA ARG A 135 -12.87 -5.21 11.26
C ARG A 135 -13.46 -6.37 10.46
N ASN A 136 -13.48 -6.26 9.12
CA ASN A 136 -14.09 -7.27 8.24
C ASN A 136 -13.17 -8.49 7.99
N LEU A 137 -11.95 -8.46 8.52
CA LEU A 137 -10.96 -9.53 8.47
C LEU A 137 -10.73 -10.18 9.85
N LEU A 138 -11.64 -9.91 10.80
CA LEU A 138 -11.68 -10.51 12.13
C LEU A 138 -12.89 -11.43 12.25
N ALA A 139 -12.72 -12.56 12.92
CA ALA A 139 -13.80 -13.43 13.38
C ALA A 139 -13.62 -13.74 14.87
N LEU A 140 -14.67 -13.66 15.67
CA LEU A 140 -14.62 -13.97 17.09
C LEU A 140 -14.33 -15.45 17.32
N ILE A 141 -13.42 -15.75 18.24
CA ILE A 141 -13.08 -17.12 18.66
C ILE A 141 -13.84 -17.42 19.97
N PRO A 142 -14.61 -18.51 20.05
CA PRO A 142 -15.25 -18.93 21.29
C PRO A 142 -14.24 -19.51 22.28
N ASP A 143 -14.56 -19.52 23.58
CA ASP A 143 -13.62 -19.88 24.65
C ASP A 143 -13.04 -21.30 24.51
N GLU A 144 -13.82 -22.24 23.97
CA GLU A 144 -13.44 -23.63 23.76
C GLU A 144 -12.43 -23.87 22.62
N LEU A 145 -12.32 -22.96 21.66
CA LEU A 145 -11.41 -23.13 20.52
C LEU A 145 -10.06 -22.48 20.84
N ASP A 146 -8.95 -23.22 20.77
CA ASP A 146 -7.62 -22.68 21.03
C ASP A 146 -7.08 -21.80 19.88
N PHE A 147 -6.03 -21.02 20.16
CA PHE A 147 -5.46 -20.11 19.17
C PHE A 147 -4.68 -20.81 18.06
N GLU A 148 -4.07 -21.97 18.32
CA GLU A 148 -3.32 -22.71 17.29
C GLU A 148 -4.28 -23.21 16.21
N SER A 149 -5.41 -23.80 16.61
CA SER A 149 -6.46 -24.24 15.71
C SER A 149 -7.15 -23.07 15.01
N ALA A 150 -7.44 -21.97 15.72
CA ALA A 150 -8.02 -20.78 15.10
C ALA A 150 -7.10 -20.09 14.07
N ALA A 151 -5.78 -20.24 14.17
CA ALA A 151 -4.84 -19.72 13.17
C ALA A 151 -5.00 -20.37 11.78
N PHE A 152 -5.71 -21.50 11.67
CA PHE A 152 -6.07 -22.13 10.40
C PHE A 152 -7.30 -21.50 9.73
N ALA A 153 -8.02 -20.60 10.40
CA ALA A 153 -9.31 -20.10 9.92
C ALA A 153 -9.23 -19.48 8.51
N THR A 154 -8.19 -18.72 8.20
CA THR A 154 -8.07 -18.10 6.85
C THR A 154 -7.85 -19.15 5.77
N LEU A 155 -7.02 -20.16 6.01
CA LEU A 155 -6.82 -21.25 5.04
C LEU A 155 -8.08 -22.11 4.90
N GLY A 156 -8.80 -22.32 5.99
CA GLY A 156 -10.11 -22.95 5.95
C GLY A 156 -11.13 -22.12 5.20
N ALA A 157 -11.05 -20.78 5.24
CA ALA A 157 -11.93 -19.90 4.49
C ALA A 157 -11.66 -19.98 2.98
N ILE A 158 -10.39 -20.18 2.60
CA ILE A 158 -10.00 -20.47 1.20
C ILE A 158 -10.61 -21.81 0.75
N ALA A 159 -10.47 -22.85 1.57
CA ALA A 159 -11.04 -24.18 1.30
C ALA A 159 -12.57 -24.13 1.20
N LEU A 160 -13.22 -23.45 2.14
CA LEU A 160 -14.67 -23.29 2.20
C LEU A 160 -15.20 -22.49 1.01
N HIS A 161 -14.50 -21.43 0.59
CA HIS A 161 -14.88 -20.67 -0.58
C HIS A 161 -14.78 -21.52 -1.86
N GLY A 162 -13.70 -22.28 -2.03
CA GLY A 162 -13.55 -23.25 -3.12
C GLY A 162 -14.67 -24.29 -3.15
N PHE A 163 -15.04 -24.83 -1.98
CA PHE A 163 -16.18 -25.74 -1.84
C PHE A 163 -17.52 -25.08 -2.22
N ARG A 164 -17.78 -23.84 -1.78
CA ARG A 164 -19.02 -23.11 -2.10
C ARG A 164 -19.17 -22.83 -3.59
N LEU A 165 -18.07 -22.47 -4.27
CA LEU A 165 -18.05 -22.26 -5.72
C LEU A 165 -18.31 -23.54 -6.52
N ALA A 166 -18.03 -24.71 -5.94
CA ALA A 166 -18.31 -25.99 -6.60
C ALA A 166 -19.81 -26.32 -6.58
N GLU A 167 -20.58 -25.68 -5.70
CA GLU A 167 -22.02 -25.87 -5.49
C GLU A 167 -22.46 -27.32 -5.29
N PRO A 168 -21.77 -28.14 -4.47
CA PRO A 168 -22.15 -29.53 -4.27
C PRO A 168 -23.41 -29.64 -3.39
N ASN A 169 -24.21 -30.67 -3.65
CA ASN A 169 -25.39 -31.02 -2.87
C ASN A 169 -25.13 -32.20 -1.92
N LEU A 170 -26.00 -32.35 -0.93
CA LEU A 170 -25.96 -33.45 0.03
C LEU A 170 -25.95 -34.80 -0.70
N GLY A 171 -24.97 -35.65 -0.38
CA GLY A 171 -24.80 -36.99 -0.96
C GLY A 171 -24.05 -37.05 -2.29
N GLU A 172 -23.71 -35.90 -2.90
CA GLU A 172 -22.91 -35.86 -4.13
C GLU A 172 -21.44 -36.27 -3.92
N ASN A 173 -20.79 -36.69 -5.00
CA ASN A 173 -19.40 -37.14 -4.99
C ASN A 173 -18.45 -35.99 -5.33
N VAL A 174 -17.59 -35.63 -4.38
CA VAL A 174 -16.59 -34.57 -4.53
C VAL A 174 -15.20 -35.18 -4.60
N ALA A 175 -14.48 -34.91 -5.68
CA ALA A 175 -13.07 -35.27 -5.79
C ALA A 175 -12.17 -34.07 -5.44
N VAL A 176 -11.13 -34.28 -4.64
CA VAL A 176 -10.15 -33.25 -4.27
C VAL A 176 -8.78 -33.63 -4.82
N ILE A 177 -8.21 -32.80 -5.69
CA ILE A 177 -6.88 -33.02 -6.28
C ILE A 177 -5.85 -32.17 -5.54
N GLY A 178 -4.88 -32.84 -4.90
CA GLY A 178 -3.87 -32.25 -4.03
C GLY A 178 -4.32 -32.28 -2.57
N ILE A 179 -3.87 -33.28 -1.81
CA ILE A 179 -4.15 -33.53 -0.39
C ILE A 179 -3.05 -32.88 0.49
N GLY A 180 -2.64 -31.66 0.13
CA GLY A 180 -1.87 -30.81 1.04
C GLY A 180 -2.74 -30.28 2.17
N LEU A 181 -2.24 -29.29 2.91
CA LEU A 181 -3.01 -28.65 3.99
C LEU A 181 -4.40 -28.17 3.53
N LEU A 182 -4.45 -27.40 2.43
CA LEU A 182 -5.72 -26.89 1.88
C LEU A 182 -6.66 -28.02 1.41
N GLY A 183 -6.09 -29.07 0.81
CA GLY A 183 -6.86 -30.23 0.34
C GLY A 183 -7.48 -31.01 1.48
N LEU A 184 -6.72 -31.28 2.55
CA LEU A 184 -7.20 -31.96 3.75
C LEU A 184 -8.35 -31.18 4.42
N MET A 185 -8.25 -29.86 4.50
CA MET A 185 -9.33 -29.01 5.02
C MET A 185 -10.56 -29.04 4.10
N THR A 186 -10.35 -28.96 2.78
CA THR A 186 -11.43 -29.04 1.78
C THR A 186 -12.18 -30.37 1.87
N MET A 187 -11.44 -31.48 2.03
CA MET A 187 -12.02 -32.82 2.16
C MET A 187 -12.90 -32.93 3.41
N GLN A 188 -12.41 -32.44 4.56
CA GLN A 188 -13.17 -32.42 5.81
C GLN A 188 -14.43 -31.55 5.71
N ILE A 189 -14.33 -30.36 5.10
CA ILE A 189 -15.48 -29.46 4.86
C ILE A 189 -16.54 -30.14 4.00
N ALA A 190 -16.13 -30.76 2.89
CA ALA A 190 -17.05 -31.47 2.00
C ALA A 190 -17.72 -32.67 2.69
N ALA A 191 -16.97 -33.43 3.50
CA ALA A 191 -17.53 -34.52 4.29
C ALA A 191 -18.52 -34.01 5.37
N ALA A 192 -18.20 -32.90 6.03
CA ALA A 192 -19.08 -32.27 7.02
C ALA A 192 -20.39 -31.73 6.41
N ALA A 193 -20.35 -31.31 5.13
CA ALA A 193 -21.54 -30.95 4.35
C ALA A 193 -22.36 -32.15 3.88
N GLY A 194 -21.91 -33.38 4.17
CA GLY A 194 -22.57 -34.63 3.82
C GLY A 194 -22.33 -35.09 2.37
N CYS A 195 -21.27 -34.59 1.73
CA CYS A 195 -20.80 -35.12 0.45
C CYS A 195 -19.98 -36.40 0.66
N ARG A 196 -19.89 -37.22 -0.38
CA ARG A 196 -18.98 -38.36 -0.46
C ARG A 196 -17.67 -37.88 -1.07
N VAL A 197 -16.56 -38.01 -0.33
CA VAL A 197 -15.30 -37.38 -0.72
C VAL A 197 -14.23 -38.40 -1.07
N ILE A 198 -13.49 -38.15 -2.15
CA ILE A 198 -12.26 -38.87 -2.51
C ILE A 198 -11.11 -37.90 -2.78
N GLY A 199 -9.98 -38.08 -2.09
CA GLY A 199 -8.76 -37.31 -2.28
C GLY A 199 -7.80 -37.97 -3.28
N ILE A 200 -7.03 -37.15 -4.00
CA ILE A 200 -5.99 -37.61 -4.92
C ILE A 200 -4.69 -36.84 -4.65
N ASP A 201 -3.58 -37.52 -4.39
CA ASP A 201 -2.26 -36.89 -4.25
C ASP A 201 -1.16 -37.75 -4.91
N ILE A 202 -0.01 -37.13 -5.16
CA ILE A 202 1.20 -37.81 -5.62
C ILE A 202 2.03 -38.36 -4.47
N ASP A 203 1.90 -37.79 -3.26
CA ASP A 203 2.63 -38.21 -2.07
C ASP A 203 1.83 -39.29 -1.30
N PRO A 204 2.34 -40.53 -1.23
CA PRO A 204 1.66 -41.62 -0.52
C PRO A 204 1.50 -41.34 0.99
N LYS A 205 2.32 -40.46 1.59
CA LYS A 205 2.16 -40.07 2.99
C LYS A 205 0.90 -39.23 3.20
N ARG A 206 0.57 -38.35 2.25
CA ARG A 206 -0.64 -37.52 2.28
C ARG A 206 -1.90 -38.33 2.04
N VAL A 207 -1.81 -39.33 1.14
CA VAL A 207 -2.90 -40.30 0.93
C VAL A 207 -3.23 -41.04 2.23
N LYS A 208 -2.22 -41.55 2.96
CA LYS A 208 -2.42 -42.19 4.27
C LYS A 208 -2.96 -41.23 5.34
N LEU A 209 -2.55 -39.96 5.30
CA LEU A 209 -3.02 -38.96 6.25
C LEU A 209 -4.53 -38.69 6.09
N ALA A 210 -5.05 -38.69 4.86
CA ALA A 210 -6.50 -38.55 4.62
C ALA A 210 -7.33 -39.66 5.27
N GLU A 211 -6.80 -40.89 5.32
CA GLU A 211 -7.48 -42.03 5.94
C GLU A 211 -7.71 -41.83 7.44
N GLN A 212 -6.85 -41.05 8.13
CA GLN A 212 -7.02 -40.72 9.55
C GLN A 212 -8.28 -39.88 9.82
N PHE A 213 -8.76 -39.15 8.81
CA PHE A 213 -10.01 -38.38 8.87
C PHE A 213 -11.22 -39.19 8.40
N GLY A 214 -11.05 -40.49 8.11
CA GLY A 214 -12.11 -41.36 7.59
C GLY A 214 -12.51 -41.04 6.14
N ILE A 215 -11.64 -40.35 5.39
CA ILE A 215 -11.92 -39.95 4.01
C ILE A 215 -11.09 -40.81 3.05
N SER A 216 -11.73 -41.33 2.00
CA SER A 216 -11.05 -42.11 0.97
C SER A 216 -10.02 -41.28 0.22
N ALA A 217 -8.86 -41.84 -0.05
CA ALA A 217 -7.83 -41.20 -0.87
C ALA A 217 -7.10 -42.23 -1.73
N CYS A 218 -6.51 -41.78 -2.84
CA CYS A 218 -5.72 -42.61 -3.73
C CYS A 218 -4.53 -41.85 -4.32
N SER A 219 -3.56 -42.61 -4.81
CA SER A 219 -2.42 -42.05 -5.55
C SER A 219 -2.84 -41.60 -6.95
N ARG A 220 -2.15 -40.60 -7.49
CA ARG A 220 -2.42 -40.03 -8.84
C ARG A 220 -2.49 -41.08 -9.95
N ASP A 221 -1.64 -42.11 -9.93
CA ASP A 221 -1.59 -43.17 -10.94
C ASP A 221 -2.83 -44.09 -10.95
N GLN A 222 -3.62 -44.05 -9.87
CA GLN A 222 -4.83 -44.86 -9.69
C GLN A 222 -6.11 -44.00 -9.77
N ALA A 223 -5.98 -42.69 -9.92
CA ALA A 223 -7.06 -41.73 -9.70
C ALA A 223 -8.29 -41.99 -10.58
N GLU A 224 -8.10 -42.23 -11.87
CA GLU A 224 -9.21 -42.44 -12.82
C GLU A 224 -10.02 -43.70 -12.45
N ALA A 225 -9.33 -44.82 -12.17
CA ALA A 225 -9.97 -46.07 -11.80
C ALA A 225 -10.61 -46.00 -10.40
N ALA A 226 -9.94 -45.36 -9.43
CA ALA A 226 -10.44 -45.20 -8.07
C ALA A 226 -11.69 -44.32 -8.02
N VAL A 227 -11.71 -43.19 -8.75
CA VAL A 227 -12.88 -42.32 -8.81
C VAL A 227 -14.03 -43.01 -9.54
N GLN A 228 -13.77 -43.74 -10.63
CA GLN A 228 -14.80 -44.55 -11.29
C GLN A 228 -15.42 -45.57 -10.33
N ALA A 229 -14.61 -46.33 -9.59
CA ALA A 229 -15.12 -47.28 -8.59
C ALA A 229 -15.92 -46.58 -7.49
N PHE A 230 -15.40 -45.48 -6.93
CA PHE A 230 -16.02 -44.69 -5.87
C PHE A 230 -17.40 -44.13 -6.27
N THR A 231 -17.54 -43.70 -7.52
CA THR A 231 -18.73 -43.05 -8.08
C THR A 231 -19.66 -44.00 -8.84
N ALA A 232 -19.42 -45.31 -8.78
CA ALA A 232 -20.16 -46.32 -9.56
C ALA A 232 -20.19 -46.00 -11.08
N ASN A 233 -19.02 -45.63 -11.62
CA ASN A 233 -18.75 -45.26 -13.01
C ASN A 233 -19.46 -43.99 -13.52
N ARG A 234 -19.94 -43.13 -12.63
CA ARG A 234 -20.61 -41.87 -13.00
C ARG A 234 -19.62 -40.72 -13.20
N GLY A 235 -18.50 -40.74 -12.48
CA GLY A 235 -17.60 -39.60 -12.34
C GLY A 235 -18.02 -38.70 -11.17
N ALA A 236 -17.12 -37.80 -10.77
CA ALA A 236 -17.35 -36.87 -9.66
C ALA A 236 -18.30 -35.73 -10.08
N ASP A 237 -19.25 -35.39 -9.21
CA ASP A 237 -20.20 -34.28 -9.36
C ASP A 237 -19.48 -32.93 -9.32
N SER A 238 -18.45 -32.84 -8.48
CA SER A 238 -17.54 -31.69 -8.43
C SER A 238 -16.09 -32.13 -8.25
N VAL A 239 -15.17 -31.35 -8.82
CA VAL A 239 -13.73 -31.54 -8.61
C VAL A 239 -13.11 -30.24 -8.10
N ILE A 240 -12.46 -30.29 -6.93
CA ILE A 240 -11.78 -29.16 -6.33
C ILE A 240 -10.26 -29.39 -6.41
N ILE A 241 -9.56 -28.48 -7.09
CA ILE A 241 -8.11 -28.55 -7.29
C ILE A 241 -7.42 -27.68 -6.23
N CYS A 242 -6.73 -28.33 -5.30
CA CYS A 242 -5.94 -27.72 -4.22
C CYS A 242 -4.43 -27.89 -4.44
N ALA A 243 -4.00 -28.44 -5.58
CA ALA A 243 -2.60 -28.62 -5.93
C ALA A 243 -1.87 -27.30 -6.21
N ASP A 244 -0.56 -27.28 -5.96
CA ASP A 244 0.36 -26.19 -6.29
C ASP A 244 1.47 -26.72 -7.20
N THR A 245 1.36 -26.46 -8.51
CA THR A 245 2.28 -26.97 -9.53
C THR A 245 2.17 -26.17 -10.83
N PRO A 246 3.26 -25.92 -11.57
CA PRO A 246 3.15 -25.36 -12.93
C PRO A 246 2.53 -26.34 -13.94
N SER A 247 2.36 -27.61 -13.58
CA SER A 247 1.81 -28.65 -14.45
C SER A 247 0.33 -28.44 -14.75
N ASN A 248 -0.08 -28.84 -15.95
CA ASN A 248 -1.48 -28.90 -16.37
C ASN A 248 -2.18 -30.22 -16.00
N ASP A 249 -1.46 -31.17 -15.38
CA ASP A 249 -2.00 -32.47 -15.00
C ASP A 249 -3.25 -32.36 -14.10
N PRO A 250 -3.31 -31.51 -13.06
CA PRO A 250 -4.51 -31.40 -12.22
C PRO A 250 -5.77 -31.00 -12.99
N VAL A 251 -5.65 -30.05 -13.94
CA VAL A 251 -6.77 -29.61 -14.79
C VAL A 251 -7.19 -30.69 -15.78
N THR A 252 -6.22 -31.45 -16.28
CA THR A 252 -6.48 -32.58 -17.17
C THR A 252 -7.19 -33.71 -16.46
N LEU A 253 -6.68 -34.11 -15.29
CA LEU A 253 -7.25 -35.13 -14.44
C LEU A 253 -8.67 -34.75 -14.01
N ALA A 254 -8.88 -33.50 -13.60
CA ALA A 254 -10.21 -33.02 -13.22
C ALA A 254 -11.25 -33.27 -14.32
N GLY A 255 -10.90 -32.97 -15.58
CA GLY A 255 -11.77 -33.27 -16.72
C GLY A 255 -12.00 -34.77 -16.95
N GLN A 256 -11.01 -35.61 -16.67
CA GLN A 256 -11.09 -37.07 -16.83
C GLN A 256 -12.03 -37.71 -15.81
N ILE A 257 -11.92 -37.32 -14.54
CA ILE A 257 -12.67 -37.91 -13.43
C ILE A 257 -14.05 -37.28 -13.20
N ALA A 258 -14.29 -36.09 -13.74
CA ALA A 258 -15.58 -35.41 -13.71
C ALA A 258 -16.68 -36.19 -14.45
N ARG A 259 -17.91 -36.14 -13.95
CA ARG A 259 -19.09 -36.55 -14.73
C ARG A 259 -19.43 -35.55 -15.84
N ASP A 260 -20.37 -35.91 -16.70
CA ASP A 260 -21.02 -34.96 -17.61
C ASP A 260 -21.65 -33.80 -16.81
N ARG A 261 -21.38 -32.56 -17.23
CA ARG A 261 -21.81 -31.30 -16.58
C ARG A 261 -21.38 -31.14 -15.12
N ALA A 262 -20.16 -31.58 -14.78
CA ALA A 262 -19.59 -31.34 -13.46
C ALA A 262 -18.99 -29.92 -13.32
N ASN A 263 -18.89 -29.46 -12.08
CA ASN A 263 -18.21 -28.21 -11.72
C ASN A 263 -16.77 -28.48 -11.29
N ILE A 264 -15.82 -27.74 -11.87
CA ILE A 264 -14.41 -27.80 -11.51
C ILE A 264 -13.98 -26.47 -10.92
N VAL A 265 -13.40 -26.49 -9.72
CA VAL A 265 -12.91 -25.28 -9.03
C VAL A 265 -11.42 -25.40 -8.76
N ALA A 266 -10.62 -24.48 -9.31
CA ALA A 266 -9.22 -24.34 -8.95
C ALA A 266 -9.06 -23.37 -7.79
N THR A 267 -8.54 -23.86 -6.67
CA THR A 267 -8.20 -23.07 -5.48
C THR A 267 -6.68 -22.98 -5.29
N GLY A 268 -5.94 -24.01 -5.71
CA GLY A 268 -4.48 -23.99 -5.80
C GLY A 268 -3.96 -23.39 -7.11
N ALA A 269 -2.65 -23.14 -7.17
CA ALA A 269 -1.99 -22.60 -8.35
C ALA A 269 -1.57 -23.73 -9.31
N VAL A 270 -2.23 -23.84 -10.46
CA VAL A 270 -2.00 -24.90 -11.45
C VAL A 270 -1.80 -24.35 -12.87
N GLY A 271 -1.26 -25.16 -13.78
CA GLY A 271 -1.34 -24.87 -15.22
C GLY A 271 -2.81 -24.78 -15.65
N LEU A 272 -3.13 -23.85 -16.57
CA LEU A 272 -4.50 -23.53 -17.00
C LEU A 272 -4.72 -23.75 -18.51
N ASP A 273 -4.03 -24.73 -19.08
CA ASP A 273 -4.18 -25.12 -20.49
C ASP A 273 -5.34 -26.12 -20.64
N PHE A 274 -6.52 -25.65 -21.04
CA PHE A 274 -7.70 -26.51 -21.07
C PHE A 274 -7.64 -27.60 -22.17
N PRO A 275 -7.78 -28.90 -21.80
CA PRO A 275 -7.93 -29.97 -22.79
C PRO A 275 -9.31 -29.89 -23.44
N ARG A 276 -9.42 -29.08 -24.50
CA ARG A 276 -10.69 -28.71 -25.15
C ARG A 276 -11.63 -29.89 -25.39
N LYS A 277 -11.12 -31.02 -25.87
CA LYS A 277 -11.95 -32.18 -26.22
C LYS A 277 -12.80 -32.65 -25.04
N ILE A 278 -12.19 -32.91 -23.88
CA ILE A 278 -12.90 -33.49 -22.74
C ILE A 278 -13.82 -32.49 -22.04
N TYR A 279 -13.38 -31.22 -21.94
CA TYR A 279 -14.20 -30.15 -21.35
C TYR A 279 -15.41 -29.83 -22.24
N PHE A 280 -15.24 -29.89 -23.56
CA PHE A 280 -16.33 -29.69 -24.52
C PHE A 280 -17.30 -30.87 -24.55
N GLU A 281 -16.81 -32.11 -24.65
CA GLU A 281 -17.66 -33.30 -24.74
C GLU A 281 -18.52 -33.53 -23.50
N LYS A 282 -18.02 -33.18 -22.31
CA LYS A 282 -18.72 -33.30 -21.03
C LYS A 282 -19.40 -32.00 -20.58
N GLU A 283 -19.34 -30.92 -21.36
CA GLU A 283 -19.91 -29.61 -20.98
C GLU A 283 -19.49 -29.15 -19.57
N LEU A 284 -18.18 -29.19 -19.28
CA LEU A 284 -17.65 -28.92 -17.93
C LEU A 284 -17.56 -27.42 -17.65
N SER A 285 -17.93 -27.02 -16.43
CA SER A 285 -17.70 -25.67 -15.92
C SER A 285 -16.36 -25.60 -15.18
N PHE A 286 -15.65 -24.48 -15.34
CA PHE A 286 -14.39 -24.23 -14.63
C PHE A 286 -14.39 -22.85 -13.98
N ILE A 287 -14.06 -22.80 -12.69
CA ILE A 287 -13.96 -21.57 -11.90
C ILE A 287 -12.55 -21.48 -11.29
N ASN A 288 -11.90 -20.34 -11.49
CA ASN A 288 -10.68 -20.01 -10.76
C ASN A 288 -11.07 -19.23 -9.50
N SER A 289 -10.87 -19.84 -8.33
CA SER A 289 -11.34 -19.35 -7.04
C SER A 289 -10.59 -18.08 -6.62
N ARG A 290 -11.32 -17.09 -6.08
CA ARG A 290 -10.74 -15.87 -5.54
C ARG A 290 -10.48 -16.01 -4.05
N SER A 291 -9.33 -16.60 -3.70
CA SER A 291 -8.85 -16.68 -2.31
C SER A 291 -9.97 -17.15 -1.35
N TYR A 292 -10.26 -16.42 -0.29
CA TYR A 292 -11.31 -16.74 0.69
C TYR A 292 -12.65 -15.99 0.47
N GLY A 293 -12.84 -15.32 -0.67
CA GLY A 293 -14.18 -14.93 -1.16
C GLY A 293 -14.40 -13.47 -1.56
N PRO A 294 -15.67 -13.08 -1.81
CA PRO A 294 -16.09 -11.69 -2.04
C PRO A 294 -15.66 -10.75 -0.91
N GLY A 295 -15.27 -9.52 -1.25
CA GLY A 295 -14.58 -8.58 -0.35
C GLY A 295 -13.09 -8.48 -0.64
N ARG A 296 -12.48 -9.61 -1.02
CA ARG A 296 -11.06 -9.62 -1.37
C ARG A 296 -10.74 -8.71 -2.55
N TYR A 297 -9.75 -7.84 -2.37
CA TYR A 297 -9.31 -6.81 -3.32
C TYR A 297 -10.29 -5.63 -3.48
N ASP A 298 -11.25 -5.49 -2.57
CA ASP A 298 -12.13 -4.33 -2.46
C ASP A 298 -11.72 -3.51 -1.22
N ALA A 299 -11.03 -2.39 -1.47
CA ALA A 299 -10.58 -1.48 -0.41
C ALA A 299 -11.72 -0.93 0.45
N SER A 300 -12.92 -0.77 -0.11
CA SER A 300 -14.08 -0.31 0.65
C SER A 300 -14.52 -1.34 1.69
N TYR A 301 -14.39 -2.63 1.35
CA TYR A 301 -14.72 -3.74 2.24
C TYR A 301 -13.58 -4.01 3.23
N GLU A 302 -12.36 -4.25 2.72
CA GLU A 302 -11.20 -4.67 3.53
C GLU A 302 -10.74 -3.55 4.46
N GLU A 303 -10.51 -2.34 3.93
CA GLU A 303 -9.96 -1.22 4.72
C GLU A 303 -11.05 -0.27 5.22
N GLY A 304 -12.07 -0.02 4.40
CA GLY A 304 -13.17 0.87 4.74
C GLY A 304 -14.18 0.27 5.74
N GLY A 305 -14.16 -1.05 5.93
CA GLY A 305 -15.08 -1.75 6.83
C GLY A 305 -16.52 -1.78 6.34
N ALA A 306 -16.79 -1.42 5.08
CA ALA A 306 -18.14 -1.42 4.51
C ALA A 306 -18.52 -2.83 4.05
N ASP A 307 -19.38 -3.50 4.82
CA ASP A 307 -19.86 -4.84 4.48
C ASP A 307 -20.88 -4.80 3.31
N TYR A 308 -20.97 -5.89 2.56
CA TYR A 308 -22.00 -6.06 1.55
C TYR A 308 -23.34 -6.40 2.18
N PRO A 309 -24.45 -5.88 1.63
CA PRO A 309 -25.78 -6.27 2.05
C PRO A 309 -25.97 -7.80 2.03
N ILE A 310 -26.31 -8.37 3.19
CA ILE A 310 -26.35 -9.83 3.40
C ILE A 310 -27.28 -10.58 2.42
N GLY A 311 -28.36 -9.92 1.96
CA GLY A 311 -29.30 -10.49 0.99
C GLY A 311 -28.77 -10.59 -0.44
N PHE A 312 -27.70 -9.85 -0.78
CA PHE A 312 -27.08 -9.87 -2.11
C PHE A 312 -25.79 -10.67 -2.13
N VAL A 313 -24.98 -10.57 -1.09
CA VAL A 313 -23.75 -11.35 -0.93
C VAL A 313 -23.82 -12.03 0.42
N ARG A 314 -24.23 -13.31 0.46
CA ARG A 314 -24.37 -14.05 1.72
C ARG A 314 -23.02 -14.36 2.36
N TRP A 315 -22.03 -14.70 1.54
CA TRP A 315 -20.73 -15.19 1.98
C TRP A 315 -19.62 -14.26 1.48
N THR A 316 -19.18 -13.38 2.36
CA THR A 316 -17.97 -12.56 2.19
C THR A 316 -16.77 -13.30 2.75
N GLU A 317 -15.57 -12.77 2.56
CA GLU A 317 -14.37 -13.29 3.22
C GLU A 317 -14.50 -13.34 4.75
N GLY A 318 -15.01 -12.29 5.38
CA GLY A 318 -15.22 -12.25 6.84
C GLY A 318 -16.20 -13.34 7.29
N ARG A 319 -17.31 -13.53 6.58
CA ARG A 319 -18.30 -14.56 6.92
C ARG A 319 -17.86 -15.99 6.56
N ASN A 320 -16.91 -16.14 5.62
CA ASN A 320 -16.23 -17.42 5.42
C ASN A 320 -15.31 -17.71 6.61
N LEU A 321 -14.59 -16.71 7.11
CA LEU A 321 -13.72 -16.83 8.28
C LEU A 321 -14.52 -17.24 9.53
N GLU A 322 -15.64 -16.54 9.80
CA GLU A 322 -16.59 -16.88 10.88
C GLU A 322 -17.07 -18.32 10.77
N ALA A 323 -17.57 -18.73 9.59
CA ALA A 323 -18.07 -20.09 9.39
C ALA A 323 -17.00 -21.17 9.60
N VAL A 324 -15.74 -20.87 9.34
CA VAL A 324 -14.63 -21.80 9.59
C VAL A 324 -14.31 -21.89 11.07
N VAL A 325 -14.35 -20.76 11.80
CA VAL A 325 -14.23 -20.77 13.26
C VAL A 325 -15.32 -21.65 13.87
N ASP A 326 -16.57 -21.55 13.38
CA ASP A 326 -17.67 -22.41 13.83
C ASP A 326 -17.39 -23.90 13.53
N LEU A 327 -16.84 -24.23 12.36
CA LEU A 327 -16.49 -25.61 11.99
C LEU A 327 -15.36 -26.18 12.86
N LEU A 328 -14.37 -25.36 13.21
CA LEU A 328 -13.27 -25.71 14.10
C LEU A 328 -13.80 -25.95 15.53
N ALA A 329 -14.54 -24.98 16.08
CA ALA A 329 -15.13 -25.07 17.42
C ALA A 329 -16.10 -26.26 17.55
N GLY A 330 -16.87 -26.54 16.50
CA GLY A 330 -17.78 -27.71 16.44
C GLY A 330 -17.09 -29.05 16.18
N GLY A 331 -15.75 -29.09 16.05
CA GLY A 331 -14.97 -30.31 15.78
C GLY A 331 -15.24 -30.96 14.41
N LYS A 332 -15.88 -30.22 13.50
CA LYS A 332 -16.16 -30.67 12.12
C LYS A 332 -14.96 -30.48 11.20
N LEU A 333 -14.06 -29.59 11.56
CA LEU A 333 -12.78 -29.38 10.95
C LEU A 333 -11.70 -29.58 12.02
N GLN A 334 -10.88 -30.63 11.88
CA GLN A 334 -9.82 -30.98 12.82
C GLN A 334 -8.47 -30.63 12.19
N VAL A 335 -7.65 -29.89 12.93
CA VAL A 335 -6.39 -29.32 12.41
C VAL A 335 -5.19 -29.63 13.29
N GLU A 336 -5.40 -30.13 14.51
CA GLU A 336 -4.36 -30.42 15.49
C GLU A 336 -3.35 -31.45 14.93
N SER A 337 -3.86 -32.48 14.25
CA SER A 337 -3.04 -33.50 13.56
C SER A 337 -2.36 -32.99 12.30
N LEU A 338 -2.76 -31.83 11.78
CA LEU A 338 -2.13 -31.17 10.63
C LEU A 338 -0.93 -30.31 11.06
N ILE A 339 -0.79 -29.99 12.34
CA ILE A 339 0.34 -29.20 12.86
C ILE A 339 1.57 -30.10 12.99
N THR A 340 2.51 -29.97 12.05
CA THR A 340 3.75 -30.76 12.05
C THR A 340 4.90 -30.04 12.77
N HIS A 341 4.90 -28.70 12.76
CA HIS A 341 5.95 -27.90 13.37
C HIS A 341 5.36 -26.74 14.17
N ARG A 342 6.00 -26.45 15.31
CA ARG A 342 5.77 -25.25 16.13
C ARG A 342 7.12 -24.58 16.33
N LEU A 343 7.27 -23.36 15.84
CA LEU A 343 8.50 -22.60 15.93
C LEU A 343 8.20 -21.25 16.62
N PRO A 344 8.98 -20.84 17.61
CA PRO A 344 8.82 -19.50 18.17
C PRO A 344 9.22 -18.44 17.11
N ILE A 345 8.64 -17.24 17.18
CA ILE A 345 8.85 -16.16 16.21
C ILE A 345 10.33 -15.83 15.96
N GLU A 346 11.20 -16.03 16.95
CA GLU A 346 12.66 -15.85 16.84
C GLU A 346 13.33 -16.78 15.83
N ARG A 347 12.73 -17.94 15.57
CA ARG A 347 13.20 -18.99 14.66
C ARG A 347 12.30 -19.10 13.43
N ALA A 348 11.55 -18.04 13.12
CA ALA A 348 10.59 -18.06 12.03
C ALA A 348 11.26 -18.16 10.65
N ASP A 349 12.54 -17.80 10.51
CA ASP A 349 13.34 -18.06 9.30
C ASP A 349 13.45 -19.57 8.99
N GLU A 350 13.57 -20.41 10.01
CA GLU A 350 13.62 -21.87 9.85
C GLU A 350 12.32 -22.44 9.25
N ALA A 351 11.17 -21.83 9.56
CA ALA A 351 9.89 -22.21 8.96
C ALA A 351 9.95 -22.11 7.43
N TYR A 352 10.63 -21.08 6.91
CA TYR A 352 10.78 -20.85 5.48
C TYR A 352 11.82 -21.76 4.86
N GLU A 353 12.88 -22.12 5.58
CA GLU A 353 13.80 -23.18 5.15
C GLU A 353 13.08 -24.52 4.98
N ILE A 354 12.15 -24.86 5.88
CA ILE A 354 11.32 -26.07 5.79
C ILE A 354 10.39 -25.98 4.58
N ILE A 355 9.57 -24.93 4.44
CA ILE A 355 8.58 -24.87 3.36
C ILE A 355 9.19 -24.69 1.97
N THR A 356 10.42 -24.16 1.86
CA THR A 356 11.17 -24.06 0.59
C THR A 356 12.01 -25.31 0.27
N GLY A 357 12.01 -26.31 1.15
CA GLY A 357 12.75 -27.56 0.96
C GLY A 357 14.26 -27.44 1.14
N LYS A 358 14.75 -26.36 1.75
CA LYS A 358 16.16 -26.24 2.16
C LYS A 358 16.51 -27.16 3.32
N ARG A 359 15.50 -27.54 4.12
CA ARG A 359 15.55 -28.65 5.06
C ARG A 359 14.68 -29.78 4.54
N GLU A 360 15.23 -30.98 4.46
CA GLU A 360 14.51 -32.19 4.02
C GLU A 360 13.62 -32.73 5.16
N GLU A 361 12.65 -31.92 5.57
CA GLU A 361 11.69 -32.26 6.63
C GLU A 361 10.27 -32.32 6.04
N ALA A 362 9.52 -33.36 6.38
CA ALA A 362 8.13 -33.47 5.93
C ALA A 362 7.24 -32.53 6.75
N PHE A 363 6.40 -31.73 6.09
CA PHE A 363 5.52 -30.78 6.76
C PHE A 363 4.10 -30.79 6.16
N ILE A 364 3.12 -30.40 6.98
CA ILE A 364 1.74 -30.10 6.54
C ILE A 364 1.37 -28.68 6.98
N GLY A 365 1.25 -28.45 8.30
CA GLY A 365 1.06 -27.15 8.92
C GLY A 365 2.28 -26.73 9.74
N VAL A 366 2.76 -25.52 9.52
CA VAL A 366 3.88 -24.92 10.27
C VAL A 366 3.34 -23.71 11.01
N LEU A 367 3.30 -23.80 12.35
CA LEU A 367 2.86 -22.71 13.20
C LEU A 367 4.03 -21.90 13.74
N LEU A 368 3.86 -20.59 13.78
CA LEU A 368 4.67 -19.69 14.58
C LEU A 368 3.97 -19.39 15.90
N THR A 369 4.71 -19.48 17.00
CA THR A 369 4.24 -19.18 18.35
C THR A 369 4.88 -17.90 18.88
N TYR A 370 4.20 -17.25 19.83
CA TYR A 370 4.56 -15.92 20.31
C TYR A 370 4.56 -15.87 21.86
N PRO A 371 5.30 -14.94 22.47
CA PRO A 371 5.33 -14.81 23.92
C PRO A 371 3.95 -14.48 24.54
N GLU A 372 3.56 -15.23 25.58
CA GLU A 372 2.29 -15.03 26.28
C GLU A 372 2.24 -13.76 27.14
N ALA A 373 3.39 -13.28 27.64
CA ALA A 373 3.47 -12.13 28.54
C ALA A 373 3.03 -10.83 27.84
N VAL A 374 2.08 -10.09 28.44
CA VAL A 374 1.67 -8.76 27.95
C VAL A 374 2.64 -7.74 28.54
N GLU A 375 3.64 -7.36 27.75
CA GLU A 375 4.39 -6.14 28.04
C GLU A 375 3.44 -4.93 27.88
N LYS A 376 3.62 -3.89 28.69
CA LYS A 376 2.84 -2.65 28.54
C LYS A 376 3.09 -2.10 27.13
N LEU A 377 2.02 -1.74 26.41
CA LEU A 377 2.11 -1.14 25.07
C LEU A 377 2.95 0.15 25.06
N GLU A 378 2.92 0.88 26.18
CA GLU A 378 3.73 2.06 26.44
C GLU A 378 5.23 1.75 26.26
N GLY A 379 5.85 2.34 25.25
CA GLY A 379 7.26 2.14 24.90
C GLY A 379 7.53 1.08 23.82
N LEU A 380 6.58 0.19 23.51
CA LEU A 380 6.72 -0.79 22.42
C LEU A 380 6.53 -0.19 21.03
N GLN A 381 5.95 1.00 20.98
CA GLN A 381 5.81 1.81 19.77
C GLN A 381 7.11 2.51 19.35
N VAL A 382 8.23 2.33 20.06
CA VAL A 382 9.51 3.00 19.76
C VAL A 382 10.63 1.97 19.66
N VAL A 383 11.41 2.03 18.58
CA VAL A 383 12.65 1.26 18.41
C VAL A 383 13.82 2.24 18.29
N LYS A 384 14.76 2.18 19.24
CA LYS A 384 15.93 3.07 19.30
C LYS A 384 17.16 2.42 18.65
N PHE A 385 17.85 3.17 17.80
CA PHE A 385 19.10 2.78 17.13
C PHE A 385 20.32 3.53 17.67
N LYS A 386 20.13 4.76 18.17
CA LYS A 386 21.18 5.62 18.71
C LYS A 386 20.69 6.38 19.92
N THR A 387 21.59 6.67 20.85
CA THR A 387 21.33 7.60 21.95
C THR A 387 21.72 9.00 21.50
N PHE A 388 20.77 9.93 21.43
CA PHE A 388 21.07 11.34 21.20
C PHE A 388 21.48 12.00 22.49
N LYS A 389 22.52 12.85 22.42
CA LYS A 389 22.83 13.79 23.50
C LYS A 389 22.02 15.07 23.27
N PRO A 390 21.55 15.72 24.34
CA PRO A 390 21.01 17.07 24.23
C PRO A 390 22.02 17.96 23.52
N SER A 391 21.64 18.51 22.37
CA SER A 391 22.48 19.40 21.56
C SER A 391 21.75 20.70 21.27
N ASN A 392 22.50 21.73 20.85
CA ASN A 392 21.98 23.08 20.61
C ASN A 392 20.77 23.09 19.66
N LEU A 393 19.66 23.72 20.06
CA LEU A 393 18.42 23.83 19.26
C LEU A 393 18.53 24.84 18.10
N GLN A 394 19.68 25.48 17.90
CA GLN A 394 19.95 26.37 16.76
C GLN A 394 20.10 25.63 15.42
N THR A 395 20.32 24.30 15.41
CA THR A 395 20.38 23.48 14.19
C THR A 395 19.05 22.78 13.94
N CYS A 396 18.70 22.53 12.67
CA CYS A 396 17.46 21.81 12.33
C CYS A 396 17.56 20.34 12.76
N LYS A 397 16.73 19.95 13.73
CA LYS A 397 16.60 18.60 14.27
C LYS A 397 15.25 18.04 13.89
N LEU A 398 15.28 17.14 12.93
CA LEU A 398 14.11 16.72 12.18
C LEU A 398 13.50 15.44 12.75
N GLY A 399 12.25 15.56 13.15
CA GLY A 399 11.30 14.45 13.23
C GLY A 399 10.56 14.29 11.91
N VAL A 400 10.35 13.07 11.43
CA VAL A 400 9.57 12.83 10.20
C VAL A 400 8.31 12.05 10.53
N ILE A 401 7.15 12.53 10.10
CA ILE A 401 5.87 11.83 10.23
C ILE A 401 5.46 11.39 8.83
N GLY A 402 5.54 10.10 8.54
CA GLY A 402 5.27 9.52 7.23
C GLY A 402 6.53 8.94 6.55
N ALA A 403 6.63 7.61 6.53
CA ALA A 403 7.67 6.87 5.82
C ALA A 403 7.16 6.31 4.48
N GLY A 404 6.40 7.10 3.74
CA GLY A 404 5.80 6.71 2.46
C GLY A 404 6.81 6.54 1.32
N LEU A 405 6.30 6.18 0.13
CA LEU A 405 7.12 6.02 -1.07
C LEU A 405 7.83 7.34 -1.44
N PHE A 406 7.11 8.46 -1.39
CA PHE A 406 7.66 9.77 -1.73
C PHE A 406 8.78 10.18 -0.77
N ALA A 407 8.57 10.01 0.55
CA ALA A 407 9.59 10.26 1.57
C ALA A 407 10.88 9.48 1.28
N ASN A 408 10.77 8.16 1.07
CA ASN A 408 11.91 7.28 0.85
C ASN A 408 12.61 7.47 -0.50
N ALA A 409 11.85 7.77 -1.56
CA ALA A 409 12.39 7.86 -2.92
C ALA A 409 12.95 9.24 -3.25
N THR A 410 12.42 10.31 -2.63
CA THR A 410 12.70 11.69 -3.03
C THR A 410 13.26 12.52 -1.89
N LEU A 411 12.50 12.69 -0.81
CA LEU A 411 12.80 13.71 0.20
C LEU A 411 13.93 13.31 1.16
N LEU A 412 13.88 12.10 1.75
CA LEU A 412 14.93 11.62 2.65
C LEU A 412 16.32 11.54 1.98
N PRO A 413 16.45 11.10 0.71
CA PRO A 413 17.71 11.23 -0.04
C PRO A 413 18.19 12.67 -0.22
N ALA A 414 17.28 13.64 -0.34
CA ALA A 414 17.63 15.06 -0.44
C ALA A 414 18.09 15.61 0.91
N ILE A 415 17.38 15.30 2.00
CA ILE A 415 17.72 15.70 3.38
C ILE A 415 19.11 15.17 3.78
N LYS A 416 19.45 13.92 3.42
CA LYS A 416 20.76 13.31 3.71
C LYS A 416 21.95 14.07 3.10
N LYS A 417 21.71 14.99 2.15
CA LYS A 417 22.73 15.84 1.51
C LYS A 417 22.81 17.24 2.14
N THR A 418 22.14 17.45 3.28
CA THR A 418 22.12 18.71 4.05
C THR A 418 22.73 18.49 5.44
N ASP A 419 22.76 19.55 6.26
CA ASP A 419 23.21 19.53 7.64
C ASP A 419 22.06 19.29 8.66
N ILE A 420 20.88 18.90 8.18
CA ILE A 420 19.73 18.55 9.03
C ILE A 420 20.03 17.27 9.81
N GLU A 421 19.85 17.32 11.12
CA GLU A 421 20.01 16.16 12.00
C GLU A 421 18.73 15.32 12.02
N LEU A 422 18.83 14.04 11.66
CA LEU A 422 17.71 13.11 11.60
C LEU A 422 17.48 12.43 12.95
N VAL A 423 16.47 12.86 13.71
CA VAL A 423 16.25 12.39 15.09
C VAL A 423 15.33 11.16 15.12
N GLY A 424 14.06 11.35 14.78
CA GLY A 424 13.03 10.31 14.81
C GLY A 424 12.23 10.23 13.51
N ILE A 425 11.69 9.06 13.19
CA ILE A 425 10.75 8.87 12.07
C ILE A 425 9.56 8.00 12.48
N ALA A 426 8.36 8.43 12.12
CA ALA A 426 7.10 7.77 12.42
C ALA A 426 6.39 7.24 11.17
N SER A 427 5.73 6.09 11.32
CA SER A 427 4.73 5.59 10.39
C SER A 427 3.83 4.61 11.11
N SER A 428 2.50 4.76 11.03
CA SER A 428 1.56 3.98 11.85
C SER A 428 1.73 2.46 11.77
N GLY A 429 2.24 1.92 10.66
CA GLY A 429 2.51 0.48 10.50
C GLY A 429 3.84 0.01 11.12
N GLY A 430 4.67 0.92 11.66
CA GLY A 430 5.97 0.64 12.29
C GLY A 430 7.09 0.24 11.31
N LEU A 431 6.87 -0.79 10.50
CA LEU A 431 7.85 -1.41 9.62
C LEU A 431 8.55 -0.42 8.67
N LYS A 432 7.77 0.43 7.98
CA LYS A 432 8.35 1.41 7.05
C LYS A 432 9.23 2.44 7.76
N ALA A 433 8.81 2.88 8.96
CA ALA A 433 9.61 3.81 9.76
C ALA A 433 10.94 3.19 10.18
N GLN A 434 10.90 1.94 10.65
CA GLN A 434 12.09 1.16 11.03
C GLN A 434 13.08 1.03 9.87
N HIS A 435 12.58 0.63 8.69
CA HIS A 435 13.41 0.45 7.52
C HIS A 435 14.05 1.79 7.08
N SER A 436 13.25 2.85 6.99
CA SER A 436 13.75 4.20 6.68
C SER A 436 14.76 4.69 7.72
N ALA A 437 14.51 4.43 9.00
CA ALA A 437 15.41 4.82 10.08
C ALA A 437 16.81 4.21 9.91
N LYS A 438 16.89 2.89 9.70
CA LYS A 438 18.15 2.19 9.42
C LYS A 438 18.83 2.71 8.16
N LYS A 439 18.07 2.91 7.07
CA LYS A 439 18.60 3.33 5.75
C LYS A 439 19.18 4.75 5.75
N PHE A 440 18.49 5.68 6.39
CA PHE A 440 18.85 7.10 6.37
C PHE A 440 19.63 7.54 7.61
N GLY A 441 19.61 6.75 8.69
CA GLY A 441 20.45 6.93 9.87
C GLY A 441 19.79 7.69 11.02
N PHE A 442 18.45 7.66 11.11
CA PHE A 442 17.69 8.21 12.25
C PHE A 442 18.07 7.51 13.55
N GLY A 443 17.92 8.18 14.69
CA GLY A 443 18.21 7.56 15.98
C GLY A 443 17.08 6.73 16.56
N TYR A 444 15.82 6.94 16.15
CA TYR A 444 14.74 6.00 16.45
C TYR A 444 13.66 5.96 15.35
N ALA A 445 12.88 4.88 15.38
CA ALA A 445 11.66 4.72 14.61
C ALA A 445 10.47 4.53 15.56
N THR A 446 9.30 5.02 15.17
CA THR A 446 8.06 4.86 15.94
C THR A 446 6.84 4.64 15.06
N SER A 447 5.76 4.15 15.65
CA SER A 447 4.43 4.09 15.03
C SER A 447 3.52 5.27 15.41
N SER A 448 3.88 6.06 16.42
CA SER A 448 3.10 7.21 16.89
C SER A 448 3.63 8.53 16.34
N ALA A 449 2.72 9.41 15.91
CA ALA A 449 3.07 10.78 15.53
C ALA A 449 3.38 11.63 16.77
N GLU A 450 2.68 11.37 17.87
CA GLU A 450 2.81 12.03 19.16
C GLU A 450 4.20 11.84 19.76
N GLU A 451 4.81 10.67 19.60
CA GLU A 451 6.20 10.39 19.98
C GLU A 451 7.22 11.27 19.22
N ILE A 452 6.89 11.74 18.02
CA ILE A 452 7.71 12.69 17.25
C ILE A 452 7.43 14.13 17.71
N ILE A 453 6.15 14.47 17.89
CA ILE A 453 5.70 15.82 18.24
C ILE A 453 6.14 16.17 19.67
N ASN A 454 6.15 15.22 20.60
CA ASN A 454 6.48 15.46 22.00
C ASN A 454 7.98 15.31 22.32
N ASP A 455 8.81 14.85 21.38
CA ASP A 455 10.25 14.72 21.63
C ASP A 455 10.91 16.10 21.77
N GLU A 456 11.46 16.38 22.95
CA GLU A 456 12.20 17.61 23.26
C GLU A 456 13.47 17.78 22.42
N ASN A 457 14.01 16.69 21.86
CA ASN A 457 15.17 16.73 20.97
C ASN A 457 14.80 17.13 19.53
N ILE A 458 13.52 17.15 19.18
CA ILE A 458 13.03 17.57 17.86
C ILE A 458 12.57 19.03 17.95
N ASN A 459 13.06 19.89 17.05
CA ASN A 459 12.57 21.28 16.92
C ASN A 459 11.83 21.52 15.60
N THR A 460 11.91 20.57 14.67
CA THR A 460 11.30 20.67 13.34
C THR A 460 10.68 19.34 12.97
N ILE A 461 9.44 19.34 12.49
CA ILE A 461 8.78 18.14 11.96
C ILE A 461 8.57 18.25 10.46
N ALA A 462 8.74 17.15 9.74
CA ALA A 462 8.34 17.00 8.34
C ALA A 462 7.13 16.05 8.23
N ILE A 463 6.00 16.56 7.76
CA ILE A 463 4.76 15.82 7.56
C ILE A 463 4.68 15.36 6.10
N LEU A 464 4.80 14.04 5.89
CA LEU A 464 4.90 13.36 4.60
C LEU A 464 3.83 12.26 4.49
N THR A 465 2.64 12.54 5.02
CA THR A 465 1.51 11.62 5.14
C THR A 465 0.54 11.75 3.96
N ARG A 466 -0.67 11.20 4.09
CA ARG A 466 -1.77 11.48 3.14
C ARG A 466 -2.37 12.85 3.46
N HIS A 467 -2.97 13.49 2.45
CA HIS A 467 -3.34 14.91 2.50
C HIS A 467 -4.33 15.23 3.63
N ASP A 468 -5.27 14.32 3.92
CA ASP A 468 -6.26 14.42 5.00
C ASP A 468 -5.70 14.61 6.40
N THR A 469 -4.44 14.24 6.62
CA THR A 469 -3.80 14.37 7.93
C THR A 469 -2.92 15.61 8.06
N HIS A 470 -2.74 16.37 6.98
CA HIS A 470 -1.78 17.47 6.96
C HIS A 470 -2.16 18.58 7.95
N ALA A 471 -3.37 19.13 7.85
CA ALA A 471 -3.79 20.27 8.67
C ALA A 471 -3.74 19.96 10.18
N ASP A 472 -4.29 18.81 10.59
CA ASP A 472 -4.27 18.37 12.00
C ASP A 472 -2.83 18.21 12.54
N LEU A 473 -1.95 17.54 11.78
CA LEU A 473 -0.57 17.34 12.20
C LEU A 473 0.24 18.65 12.22
N VAL A 474 -0.04 19.59 11.30
CA VAL A 474 0.56 20.92 11.30
C VAL A 474 0.18 21.66 12.58
N ILE A 475 -1.11 21.71 12.91
CA ILE A 475 -1.61 22.39 14.12
C ILE A 475 -0.98 21.79 15.38
N LYS A 476 -1.00 20.45 15.51
CA LYS A 476 -0.38 19.75 16.66
C LYS A 476 1.11 20.04 16.77
N GLY A 477 1.83 20.07 15.65
CA GLY A 477 3.25 20.42 15.61
C GLY A 477 3.51 21.84 16.10
N LEU A 478 2.74 22.81 15.60
CA LEU A 478 2.89 24.21 15.99
C LEU A 478 2.49 24.44 17.47
N GLN A 479 1.45 23.78 17.97
CA GLN A 479 1.06 23.81 19.39
C GLN A 479 2.16 23.27 20.32
N ALA A 480 2.91 22.27 19.85
CA ALA A 480 4.10 21.74 20.53
C ALA A 480 5.37 22.58 20.29
N ALA A 481 5.21 23.81 19.78
CA ALA A 481 6.28 24.76 19.46
C ALA A 481 7.34 24.21 18.47
N LYS A 482 6.95 23.32 17.56
CA LYS A 482 7.82 22.80 16.50
C LYS A 482 7.72 23.65 15.24
N ASN A 483 8.83 23.83 14.53
CA ASN A 483 8.79 24.25 13.14
C ASN A 483 8.18 23.12 12.29
N VAL A 484 7.44 23.45 11.23
CA VAL A 484 6.72 22.48 10.41
C VAL A 484 7.07 22.64 8.93
N PHE A 485 7.59 21.57 8.35
CA PHE A 485 7.56 21.32 6.91
C PHE A 485 6.41 20.36 6.62
N VAL A 486 5.52 20.69 5.70
CA VAL A 486 4.43 19.80 5.28
C VAL A 486 4.49 19.61 3.76
N GLU A 487 4.43 18.37 3.29
CA GLU A 487 4.27 18.14 1.86
C GLU A 487 2.95 18.73 1.36
N LYS A 488 2.88 19.11 0.09
CA LYS A 488 1.66 19.74 -0.44
C LYS A 488 0.51 18.72 -0.56
N PRO A 489 -0.77 19.14 -0.43
CA PRO A 489 -1.24 20.50 -0.14
C PRO A 489 -1.18 20.83 1.35
N LEU A 490 -1.33 22.10 1.72
CA LEU A 490 -1.37 22.51 3.12
C LEU A 490 -2.64 22.02 3.84
N ALA A 491 -3.78 22.03 3.14
CA ALA A 491 -5.09 21.57 3.60
C ALA A 491 -5.87 20.99 2.41
N VAL A 492 -6.88 20.14 2.67
CA VAL A 492 -7.72 19.57 1.61
C VAL A 492 -9.08 20.26 1.46
N ASN A 493 -9.50 21.04 2.46
CA ASN A 493 -10.74 21.82 2.45
C ASN A 493 -10.56 23.23 3.06
N ARG A 494 -11.60 24.06 2.96
CA ARG A 494 -11.59 25.46 3.40
C ARG A 494 -11.56 25.55 4.92
N GLU A 495 -12.31 24.70 5.59
CA GLU A 495 -12.43 24.66 7.04
C GLU A 495 -11.08 24.41 7.71
N GLU A 496 -10.31 23.43 7.22
CA GLU A 496 -8.95 23.15 7.67
C GLU A 496 -8.00 24.34 7.45
N LEU A 497 -8.11 25.01 6.30
CA LEU A 497 -7.25 26.16 5.98
C LEU A 497 -7.58 27.39 6.85
N GLU A 498 -8.86 27.61 7.16
CA GLU A 498 -9.31 28.67 8.06
C GLU A 498 -8.71 28.48 9.45
N VAL A 499 -8.82 27.27 10.02
CA VAL A 499 -8.22 26.94 11.32
C VAL A 499 -6.71 27.17 11.33
N LEU A 500 -6.02 26.78 10.25
CA LEU A 500 -4.57 27.04 10.11
C LEU A 500 -4.26 28.54 10.03
N SER A 501 -5.08 29.32 9.32
CA SER A 501 -4.87 30.76 9.14
C SER A 501 -5.03 31.49 10.47
N GLU A 502 -6.11 31.20 11.22
CA GLU A 502 -6.35 31.76 12.55
C GLU A 502 -5.22 31.41 13.54
N PHE A 503 -4.67 30.19 13.42
CA PHE A 503 -3.54 29.77 14.25
C PHE A 503 -2.27 30.59 13.94
N LEU A 504 -1.95 30.80 12.66
CA LEU A 504 -0.76 31.55 12.23
C LEU A 504 -0.82 33.04 12.59
N GLU A 505 -2.03 33.62 12.64
CA GLU A 505 -2.23 35.01 13.10
C GLU A 505 -1.98 35.17 14.61
N SER A 506 -2.27 34.13 15.40
CA SER A 506 -2.17 34.17 16.87
C SER A 506 -0.83 33.67 17.42
N HIS A 507 -0.03 32.95 16.63
CA HIS A 507 1.22 32.31 17.07
C HIS A 507 2.36 32.55 16.08
N HIS A 508 3.40 33.26 16.52
CA HIS A 508 4.54 33.64 15.67
C HIS A 508 5.88 32.98 16.05
N SER A 509 5.88 32.08 17.02
CA SER A 509 7.13 31.48 17.55
C SER A 509 7.70 30.34 16.70
N SER A 510 6.92 29.80 15.77
CA SER A 510 7.26 28.61 14.99
C SER A 510 7.05 28.85 13.50
N LEU A 511 7.94 28.27 12.68
CA LEU A 511 7.89 28.43 11.24
C LEU A 511 7.05 27.36 10.58
N ILE A 512 6.28 27.73 9.56
CA ILE A 512 5.65 26.80 8.63
C ILE A 512 6.19 26.98 7.21
N THR A 513 6.32 25.88 6.47
CA THR A 513 6.49 25.89 5.02
C THR A 513 5.85 24.66 4.39
N ALA A 514 5.40 24.79 3.14
CA ALA A 514 4.92 23.66 2.35
C ALA A 514 5.97 23.17 1.33
N GLY A 515 5.84 21.92 0.89
CA GLY A 515 6.70 21.22 -0.07
C GLY A 515 6.61 21.75 -1.51
N PHE A 516 6.64 23.07 -1.69
CA PHE A 516 6.63 23.72 -2.99
C PHE A 516 8.04 23.78 -3.61
N ASN A 517 8.61 22.62 -3.91
CA ASN A 517 10.00 22.49 -4.31
C ASN A 517 10.42 23.28 -5.57
N ARG A 518 9.48 23.57 -6.49
CA ARG A 518 9.75 24.10 -7.84
C ARG A 518 10.43 25.45 -7.86
N ARG A 519 10.06 26.34 -6.95
CA ARG A 519 10.69 27.67 -6.77
C ARG A 519 12.16 27.57 -6.36
N TYR A 520 12.58 26.44 -5.79
CA TYR A 520 13.96 26.21 -5.38
C TYR A 520 14.82 25.55 -6.46
N ALA A 521 14.24 25.13 -7.59
CA ALA A 521 15.01 24.51 -8.66
C ALA A 521 16.03 25.50 -9.27
N PRO A 522 17.26 25.08 -9.58
CA PRO A 522 18.29 26.00 -10.09
C PRO A 522 17.90 26.76 -11.37
N LEU A 523 17.17 26.11 -12.28
CA LEU A 523 16.67 26.77 -13.50
C LEU A 523 15.43 27.65 -13.23
N ALA A 524 14.64 27.34 -12.20
CA ALA A 524 13.54 28.19 -11.79
C ALA A 524 14.03 29.50 -11.17
N ARG A 525 15.05 29.44 -10.29
CA ARG A 525 15.65 30.63 -9.71
C ARG A 525 16.25 31.54 -10.78
N GLN A 526 16.97 30.97 -11.75
CA GLN A 526 17.49 31.74 -12.89
C GLN A 526 16.38 32.36 -13.76
N LEU A 527 15.23 31.69 -13.88
CA LEU A 527 14.05 32.25 -14.54
C LEU A 527 13.46 33.41 -13.72
N GLY A 528 13.35 33.28 -12.40
CA GLY A 528 12.92 34.35 -11.50
C GLY A 528 13.86 35.56 -11.57
N ASP A 529 15.17 35.34 -11.47
CA ASP A 529 16.22 36.37 -11.54
C ASP A 529 16.16 37.16 -12.86
N PHE A 530 15.81 36.49 -13.97
CA PHE A 530 15.67 37.13 -15.29
C PHE A 530 14.54 38.17 -15.35
N TYR A 531 13.54 38.04 -14.46
CA TYR A 531 12.40 38.94 -14.32
C TYR A 531 12.39 39.73 -13.00
N ALA A 532 13.48 39.70 -12.22
CA ALA A 532 13.54 40.37 -10.92
C ALA A 532 13.45 41.91 -11.02
N ASP A 533 13.89 42.49 -12.14
CA ASP A 533 13.89 43.93 -12.44
C ASP A 533 12.68 44.36 -13.31
N ARG A 534 11.66 43.51 -13.43
CA ARG A 534 10.50 43.81 -14.29
C ARG A 534 9.71 45.01 -13.76
N VAL A 535 9.14 45.77 -14.70
CA VAL A 535 8.22 46.89 -14.44
C VAL A 535 6.85 46.69 -15.07
N GLU A 536 6.72 45.70 -15.95
CA GLU A 536 5.47 45.33 -16.62
C GLU A 536 4.93 44.01 -16.06
N PRO A 537 3.60 43.79 -16.11
CA PRO A 537 3.00 42.53 -15.72
C PRO A 537 3.46 41.36 -16.60
N LEU A 538 3.40 40.15 -16.06
CA LEU A 538 3.78 38.93 -16.75
C LEU A 538 2.57 38.21 -17.35
N TYR A 539 2.76 37.60 -18.52
CA TYR A 539 1.92 36.50 -18.98
C TYR A 539 2.70 35.19 -18.83
N ILE A 540 2.15 34.24 -18.07
CA ILE A 540 2.77 32.95 -17.78
C ILE A 540 1.86 31.84 -18.27
N HIS A 541 2.36 30.94 -19.12
CA HIS A 541 1.68 29.70 -19.49
C HIS A 541 2.44 28.50 -18.94
N TYR A 542 1.78 27.70 -18.11
CA TYR A 542 2.32 26.47 -17.53
C TYR A 542 1.48 25.27 -17.97
N ARG A 543 2.03 24.45 -18.86
CA ARG A 543 1.41 23.20 -19.31
C ARG A 543 1.99 21.99 -18.56
N VAL A 544 1.10 21.16 -18.03
CA VAL A 544 1.41 19.95 -17.27
C VAL A 544 0.73 18.72 -17.90
N ASN A 545 1.55 17.78 -18.38
CA ASN A 545 1.14 16.45 -18.83
C ASN A 545 1.16 15.47 -17.65
N ALA A 546 0.17 15.58 -16.76
CA ALA A 546 0.14 14.88 -15.49
C ALA A 546 -0.09 13.36 -15.63
N GLY A 547 -0.67 12.93 -16.75
CA GLY A 547 -0.98 11.53 -17.06
C GLY A 547 -2.12 10.93 -16.23
N TYR A 548 -2.69 9.83 -16.71
CA TYR A 548 -3.84 9.16 -16.10
C TYR A 548 -3.51 8.47 -14.76
N ILE A 549 -4.44 8.60 -13.80
CA ILE A 549 -4.50 7.88 -12.53
C ILE A 549 -5.87 7.16 -12.42
N PRO A 550 -5.92 5.86 -12.08
CA PRO A 550 -7.16 5.12 -11.88
C PRO A 550 -8.13 5.76 -10.88
N LEU A 551 -9.44 5.68 -11.15
CA LEU A 551 -10.49 6.28 -10.30
C LEU A 551 -10.54 5.73 -8.87
N ASN A 552 -10.06 4.50 -8.64
CA ASN A 552 -9.98 3.90 -7.30
C ASN A 552 -8.73 4.34 -6.51
N HIS A 553 -7.93 5.27 -7.02
CA HIS A 553 -6.78 5.80 -6.31
C HIS A 553 -7.22 6.83 -5.26
N TRP A 554 -6.66 6.76 -4.04
CA TRP A 554 -7.02 7.61 -2.89
C TRP A 554 -7.00 9.12 -3.15
N VAL A 555 -6.23 9.59 -4.15
CA VAL A 555 -6.17 11.02 -4.51
C VAL A 555 -7.53 11.56 -4.96
N HIS A 556 -8.39 10.69 -5.49
CA HIS A 556 -9.74 11.03 -5.95
C HIS A 556 -10.79 10.98 -4.86
N ASP A 557 -10.48 10.41 -3.71
CA ASP A 557 -11.34 10.48 -2.53
C ASP A 557 -11.35 11.95 -2.05
N PRO A 558 -12.51 12.63 -2.02
CA PRO A 558 -12.58 14.03 -1.61
C PRO A 558 -12.10 14.27 -0.18
N ALA A 559 -12.31 13.30 0.73
CA ALA A 559 -11.91 13.40 2.12
C ALA A 559 -10.43 13.10 2.31
N GLN A 560 -9.86 12.14 1.57
CA GLN A 560 -8.45 11.76 1.71
C GLN A 560 -7.48 12.55 0.84
N GLY A 561 -7.85 12.79 -0.42
CA GLY A 561 -6.97 13.31 -1.46
C GLY A 561 -7.29 14.73 -1.90
N GLY A 562 -8.56 15.14 -1.82
CA GLY A 562 -9.05 16.45 -2.29
C GLY A 562 -9.11 16.58 -3.81
N GLY A 563 -8.81 15.53 -4.58
CA GLY A 563 -8.66 15.60 -6.03
C GLY A 563 -7.31 16.15 -6.47
N ARG A 564 -7.01 16.05 -7.78
CA ARG A 564 -5.66 16.35 -8.27
C ARG A 564 -5.34 17.83 -8.40
N ILE A 565 -6.33 18.71 -8.52
CA ILE A 565 -6.08 20.16 -8.58
C ILE A 565 -5.61 20.68 -7.21
N ILE A 566 -6.31 20.30 -6.14
CA ILE A 566 -5.90 20.62 -4.76
C ILE A 566 -4.61 19.88 -4.43
N GLY A 567 -4.55 18.58 -4.70
CA GLY A 567 -3.43 17.73 -4.29
C GLY A 567 -2.13 17.88 -5.10
N GLU A 568 -2.18 18.20 -6.40
CA GLU A 568 -0.99 18.34 -7.26
C GLU A 568 -1.00 19.65 -8.07
N GLY A 569 -2.17 20.13 -8.51
CA GLY A 569 -2.30 21.40 -9.25
C GLY A 569 -1.74 22.60 -8.50
N CYS A 570 -1.88 22.61 -7.17
CA CYS A 570 -1.33 23.63 -6.27
C CYS A 570 0.18 23.88 -6.46
N HIS A 571 0.95 22.87 -6.89
CA HIS A 571 2.38 23.01 -7.17
C HIS A 571 2.68 24.01 -8.31
N PHE A 572 1.79 24.04 -9.30
CA PHE A 572 1.96 24.86 -10.49
C PHE A 572 1.39 26.25 -10.27
N ILE A 573 0.32 26.35 -9.48
CA ILE A 573 -0.22 27.61 -8.97
C ILE A 573 0.85 28.31 -8.12
N ASP A 574 1.52 27.57 -7.22
CA ASP A 574 2.67 28.08 -6.46
C ASP A 574 3.76 28.61 -7.36
N PHE A 575 4.12 27.88 -8.41
CA PHE A 575 5.21 28.29 -9.29
C PHE A 575 4.92 29.58 -10.05
N VAL A 576 3.69 29.75 -10.54
CA VAL A 576 3.24 31.00 -11.15
C VAL A 576 3.26 32.13 -10.11
N THR A 577 2.74 31.86 -8.91
CA THR A 577 2.75 32.79 -7.76
C THR A 577 4.17 33.21 -7.38
N TYR A 578 5.14 32.29 -7.40
CA TYR A 578 6.55 32.57 -7.14
C TYR A 578 7.15 33.53 -8.17
N LEU A 579 6.84 33.36 -9.46
CA LEU A 579 7.36 34.24 -10.51
C LEU A 579 6.74 35.64 -10.46
N VAL A 580 5.46 35.74 -10.12
CA VAL A 580 4.78 37.03 -9.90
C VAL A 580 5.17 37.65 -8.55
N GLY A 581 5.44 36.86 -7.53
CA GLY A 581 5.81 37.35 -6.19
C GLY A 581 4.63 37.70 -5.28
N GLU A 582 3.40 37.69 -5.79
CA GLU A 582 2.16 37.96 -5.04
C GLU A 582 1.10 36.89 -5.35
N SER A 583 0.17 36.66 -4.42
CA SER A 583 -0.91 35.69 -4.57
C SER A 583 -1.95 36.13 -5.61
N PRO A 584 -2.57 35.20 -6.37
CA PRO A 584 -3.63 35.55 -7.32
C PRO A 584 -4.90 36.04 -6.60
N ILE A 585 -5.65 36.93 -7.26
CA ILE A 585 -6.89 37.55 -6.72
C ILE A 585 -8.18 36.95 -7.30
N SER A 586 -8.08 36.21 -8.41
CA SER A 586 -9.22 35.52 -9.01
C SER A 586 -8.79 34.43 -9.98
N VAL A 587 -9.70 33.49 -10.25
CA VAL A 587 -9.50 32.39 -11.20
C VAL A 587 -10.74 32.11 -12.04
N SER A 588 -10.55 31.73 -13.29
CA SER A 588 -11.57 31.10 -14.14
C SER A 588 -11.03 29.76 -14.64
N ALA A 589 -11.80 28.68 -14.44
CA ALA A 589 -11.39 27.32 -14.78
C ALA A 589 -12.40 26.61 -15.68
N HIS A 590 -11.90 25.83 -16.63
CA HIS A 590 -12.72 25.01 -17.55
C HIS A 590 -12.05 23.65 -17.75
N ALA A 591 -12.84 22.57 -17.82
CA ALA A 591 -12.32 21.23 -18.07
C ALA A 591 -12.90 20.56 -19.30
N LEU A 592 -12.17 19.54 -19.78
CA LEU A 592 -12.71 18.57 -20.73
C LEU A 592 -13.72 17.64 -20.03
N PRO A 593 -14.69 17.05 -20.76
CA PRO A 593 -15.59 16.06 -20.19
C PRO A 593 -14.87 14.80 -19.70
N ASP A 594 -15.25 14.31 -18.52
CA ASP A 594 -14.59 13.17 -17.87
C ASP A 594 -14.99 11.79 -18.42
N HIS A 595 -16.24 11.65 -18.89
CA HIS A 595 -16.83 10.40 -19.44
C HIS A 595 -16.60 9.14 -18.56
N GLY A 596 -16.59 9.29 -17.24
CA GLY A 596 -16.37 8.17 -16.30
C GLY A 596 -14.95 7.57 -16.34
N LYS A 597 -14.02 8.22 -17.05
CA LYS A 597 -12.60 7.83 -17.10
C LYS A 597 -11.75 8.75 -16.23
N TYR A 598 -12.03 10.05 -16.24
CA TYR A 598 -11.30 11.05 -15.45
C TYR A 598 -12.18 11.59 -14.33
N HIS A 599 -11.61 12.44 -13.47
CA HIS A 599 -12.34 13.07 -12.38
C HIS A 599 -11.79 14.49 -12.14
N GLU A 600 -12.24 15.45 -12.95
CA GLU A 600 -11.83 16.86 -12.87
C GLU A 600 -10.30 17.07 -13.11
N ASP A 601 -9.71 16.23 -13.98
CA ASP A 601 -8.25 16.07 -14.14
C ASP A 601 -7.68 16.61 -15.47
N ASN A 602 -8.50 17.27 -16.28
CA ASN A 602 -8.12 17.87 -17.58
C ASN A 602 -8.62 19.30 -17.65
N VAL A 603 -7.94 20.19 -16.93
CA VAL A 603 -8.42 21.54 -16.58
C VAL A 603 -7.46 22.61 -17.12
N SER A 604 -8.02 23.68 -17.68
CA SER A 604 -7.32 24.94 -17.94
C SER A 604 -7.78 25.97 -16.91
N MET A 605 -6.83 26.55 -16.16
CA MET A 605 -7.08 27.50 -15.08
C MET A 605 -6.38 28.82 -15.38
N THR A 606 -7.12 29.92 -15.44
CA THR A 606 -6.58 31.27 -15.70
C THR A 606 -6.70 32.13 -14.45
N PHE A 607 -5.55 32.49 -13.88
CA PHE A 607 -5.39 33.31 -12.69
C PHE A 607 -5.08 34.76 -13.06
N THR A 608 -5.67 35.71 -12.34
CA THR A 608 -5.32 37.13 -12.40
C THR A 608 -4.64 37.56 -11.10
N PHE A 609 -3.58 38.36 -11.20
CA PHE A 609 -2.77 38.84 -10.07
C PHE A 609 -2.98 40.34 -9.80
N PRO A 610 -2.60 40.85 -8.60
CA PRO A 610 -2.77 42.26 -8.24
C PRO A 610 -2.11 43.24 -9.22
N ASP A 611 -0.91 42.92 -9.71
CA ASP A 611 -0.16 43.75 -10.66
C ASP A 611 -0.73 43.69 -12.10
N GLY A 612 -1.79 42.92 -12.34
CA GLY A 612 -2.37 42.69 -13.66
C GLY A 612 -1.76 41.52 -14.43
N SER A 613 -0.80 40.79 -13.84
CA SER A 613 -0.24 39.59 -14.45
C SER A 613 -1.31 38.52 -14.65
N ILE A 614 -1.10 37.68 -15.66
CA ILE A 614 -1.98 36.55 -15.98
C ILE A 614 -1.17 35.26 -15.95
N GLY A 615 -1.65 34.30 -15.17
CA GLY A 615 -1.08 32.96 -15.12
C GLY A 615 -2.08 31.93 -15.63
N VAL A 616 -1.71 31.16 -16.65
CA VAL A 616 -2.51 30.06 -17.18
C VAL A 616 -1.85 28.74 -16.80
N VAL A 617 -2.57 27.87 -16.12
CA VAL A 617 -2.13 26.52 -15.76
C VAL A 617 -3.04 25.50 -16.44
N ASP A 618 -2.48 24.76 -17.40
CA ASP A 618 -3.15 23.64 -18.04
C ASP A 618 -2.69 22.34 -17.40
N TYR A 619 -3.58 21.69 -16.66
CA TYR A 619 -3.36 20.41 -16.01
C TYR A 619 -4.07 19.30 -16.78
N LEU A 620 -3.30 18.41 -17.43
CA LEU A 620 -3.83 17.45 -18.40
C LEU A 620 -3.44 16.00 -18.03
N ALA A 621 -4.42 15.19 -17.65
CA ALA A 621 -4.25 13.75 -17.39
C ALA A 621 -4.37 12.87 -18.65
N ASN A 622 -4.89 13.41 -19.75
CA ASN A 622 -5.17 12.67 -20.99
C ASN A 622 -3.99 12.57 -21.96
N GLY A 623 -2.84 13.19 -21.65
CA GLY A 623 -1.67 13.19 -22.53
C GLY A 623 -0.83 11.90 -22.47
N ASP A 624 -0.11 11.63 -23.56
CA ASP A 624 0.82 10.50 -23.64
C ASP A 624 2.06 10.75 -22.76
N LYS A 625 2.45 9.76 -21.95
CA LYS A 625 3.53 9.92 -20.96
C LYS A 625 4.92 10.07 -21.60
N SER A 626 5.09 9.86 -22.90
CA SER A 626 6.34 10.09 -23.63
C SER A 626 6.68 11.57 -23.80
N LEU A 627 5.68 12.46 -23.77
CA LEU A 627 5.90 13.90 -23.80
C LEU A 627 6.38 14.39 -22.42
N PRO A 628 7.43 15.23 -22.34
CA PRO A 628 7.90 15.77 -21.07
C PRO A 628 6.77 16.42 -20.26
N LYS A 629 6.82 16.18 -18.95
CA LYS A 629 5.71 16.49 -18.06
C LYS A 629 5.40 17.98 -18.07
N GLU A 630 6.42 18.83 -18.06
CA GLU A 630 6.22 20.23 -17.68
C GLU A 630 6.89 21.21 -18.63
N ARG A 631 6.16 22.25 -19.00
CA ARG A 631 6.68 23.34 -19.83
C ARG A 631 6.09 24.66 -19.37
N VAL A 632 6.96 25.65 -19.15
CA VAL A 632 6.58 27.01 -18.75
C VAL A 632 7.08 28.00 -19.80
N GLU A 633 6.22 28.91 -20.22
CA GLU A 633 6.55 30.06 -21.07
C GLU A 633 6.15 31.35 -20.34
N VAL A 634 7.06 32.32 -20.31
CA VAL A 634 6.87 33.59 -19.60
C VAL A 634 7.17 34.74 -20.55
N PHE A 635 6.28 35.74 -20.61
CA PHE A 635 6.40 36.94 -21.42
C PHE A 635 6.22 38.19 -20.55
N GLY A 636 7.00 39.24 -20.81
CA GLY A 636 6.82 40.57 -20.20
C GLY A 636 8.01 41.50 -20.48
N GLY A 637 7.78 42.81 -20.67
CA GLY A 637 8.86 43.80 -20.82
C GLY A 637 9.81 43.54 -21.99
N GLY A 638 9.32 42.98 -23.10
CA GLY A 638 10.15 42.60 -24.26
C GLY A 638 11.07 41.38 -24.02
N LYS A 639 10.93 40.72 -22.86
CA LYS A 639 11.62 39.47 -22.50
C LYS A 639 10.70 38.28 -22.71
N VAL A 640 11.28 37.14 -23.11
CA VAL A 640 10.60 35.86 -23.21
C VAL A 640 11.49 34.78 -22.61
N ALA A 641 10.92 33.85 -21.85
CA ALA A 641 11.64 32.69 -21.37
C ALA A 641 10.82 31.41 -21.48
N THR A 642 11.50 30.30 -21.72
CA THR A 642 10.91 28.96 -21.80
C THR A 642 11.69 27.99 -20.93
N LEU A 643 11.04 27.45 -19.91
CA LEU A 643 11.56 26.37 -19.07
C LEU A 643 10.92 25.05 -19.52
N ASN A 644 11.75 24.08 -19.89
CA ASN A 644 11.29 22.76 -20.33
C ASN A 644 11.76 21.69 -19.34
N ASP A 645 10.80 21.15 -18.58
CA ASP A 645 10.90 20.01 -17.66
C ASP A 645 12.09 20.08 -16.70
N TYR A 646 12.52 21.29 -16.32
CA TYR A 646 13.70 21.54 -15.49
C TYR A 646 15.00 20.92 -16.05
N ARG A 647 15.02 20.68 -17.36
CA ARG A 647 16.16 20.17 -18.12
C ARG A 647 16.79 21.27 -18.98
N SER A 648 16.01 22.26 -19.40
CA SER A 648 16.55 23.39 -20.15
C SER A 648 15.78 24.67 -19.88
N LEU A 649 16.49 25.80 -19.90
CA LEU A 649 15.95 27.15 -19.81
C LEU A 649 16.46 27.94 -21.02
N GLU A 650 15.54 28.51 -21.79
CA GLU A 650 15.83 29.46 -22.86
C GLU A 650 15.33 30.85 -22.45
N MET A 651 16.16 31.87 -22.59
CA MET A 651 15.84 33.26 -22.27
C MET A 651 16.19 34.14 -23.47
N ILE A 652 15.28 35.03 -23.83
CA ILE A 652 15.36 35.91 -24.99
C ILE A 652 15.07 37.33 -24.54
N SER A 653 15.97 38.26 -24.87
CA SER A 653 15.81 39.69 -24.61
C SER A 653 16.65 40.48 -25.60
N ASN A 654 16.15 41.62 -26.10
CA ASN A 654 16.88 42.51 -27.01
C ASN A 654 17.49 41.80 -28.24
N GLY A 655 16.75 40.83 -28.81
CA GLY A 655 17.20 40.01 -29.93
C GLY A 655 18.29 38.98 -29.61
N ARG A 656 18.75 38.88 -28.36
CA ARG A 656 19.75 37.90 -27.92
C ARG A 656 19.08 36.70 -27.26
N ARG A 657 19.59 35.50 -27.56
CA ARG A 657 19.11 34.23 -27.02
C ARG A 657 20.20 33.59 -26.15
N LYS A 658 19.84 33.21 -24.92
CA LYS A 658 20.68 32.42 -24.01
C LYS A 658 19.96 31.12 -23.67
N LYS A 659 20.60 29.97 -23.92
CA LYS A 659 20.05 28.65 -23.60
C LYS A 659 20.96 27.90 -22.65
N ILE A 660 20.37 27.34 -21.61
CA ILE A 660 21.02 26.55 -20.57
C ILE A 660 20.42 25.15 -20.61
N ASN A 661 21.25 24.12 -20.66
CA ASN A 661 20.82 22.73 -20.65
C ASN A 661 21.48 22.01 -19.46
N ASN A 662 20.66 21.39 -18.61
CA ASN A 662 21.14 20.51 -17.56
C ASN A 662 21.35 19.10 -18.14
N ARG A 663 22.60 18.77 -18.43
CA ARG A 663 23.00 17.46 -19.00
C ARG A 663 22.98 16.32 -17.98
N LEU A 664 22.94 16.65 -16.68
CA LEU A 664 22.97 15.66 -15.59
C LEU A 664 21.59 15.10 -15.24
N GLY A 665 20.51 15.70 -15.75
CA GLY A 665 19.15 15.22 -15.54
C GLY A 665 18.19 16.35 -15.18
N GLN A 666 17.01 15.95 -14.72
CA GLN A 666 16.00 16.86 -14.18
C GLN A 666 16.34 17.22 -12.73
N ASP A 667 16.36 18.51 -12.40
CA ASP A 667 16.49 19.00 -11.02
C ASP A 667 15.32 19.91 -10.69
N LYS A 668 14.44 19.43 -9.81
CA LYS A 668 13.21 20.13 -9.40
C LYS A 668 13.38 20.89 -8.07
N GLY A 669 14.57 20.93 -7.48
CA GLY A 669 14.84 21.77 -6.31
C GLY A 669 14.66 21.12 -4.94
N TRP A 670 14.41 19.80 -4.84
CA TRP A 670 14.20 19.12 -3.54
C TRP A 670 15.33 19.32 -2.54
N LYS A 671 16.60 19.26 -2.99
CA LYS A 671 17.75 19.50 -2.11
C LYS A 671 17.77 20.95 -1.62
N ASP A 672 17.53 21.88 -2.53
CA ASP A 672 17.62 23.31 -2.27
C ASP A 672 16.46 23.83 -1.42
N GLU A 673 15.30 23.16 -1.49
CA GLU A 673 14.18 23.34 -0.58
C GLU A 673 14.54 22.93 0.85
N MET A 674 15.17 21.77 1.05
CA MET A 674 15.64 21.33 2.36
C MET A 674 16.72 22.24 2.94
N LEU A 675 17.61 22.78 2.09
CA LEU A 675 18.57 23.80 2.51
C LEU A 675 17.87 25.11 2.92
N ALA A 676 16.82 25.51 2.21
CA ALA A 676 16.02 26.68 2.58
C ALA A 676 15.33 26.47 3.94
N LEU A 677 14.79 25.29 4.20
CA LEU A 677 14.24 24.90 5.51
C LEU A 677 15.32 24.98 6.61
N ALA A 678 16.49 24.38 6.41
CA ALA A 678 17.57 24.40 7.40
C ALA A 678 18.05 25.82 7.72
N ASN A 679 18.09 26.70 6.71
CA ASN A 679 18.43 28.11 6.88
C ASN A 679 17.34 28.88 7.60
N ALA A 680 16.06 28.61 7.31
CA ALA A 680 14.93 29.25 7.95
C ALA A 680 14.89 28.95 9.46
N VAL A 681 15.13 27.70 9.87
CA VAL A 681 15.23 27.33 11.29
C VAL A 681 16.33 28.12 12.01
N LYS A 682 17.44 28.43 11.32
CA LYS A 682 18.54 29.24 11.89
C LYS A 682 18.23 30.73 11.93
N SER A 683 17.56 31.26 10.90
CA SER A 683 17.32 32.70 10.75
C SER A 683 16.02 33.17 11.41
N GLY A 684 15.06 32.27 11.67
CA GLY A 684 13.71 32.61 12.09
C GLY A 684 12.85 33.21 10.98
N VAL A 685 13.28 33.12 9.72
CA VAL A 685 12.54 33.69 8.56
C VAL A 685 11.97 32.55 7.72
N PRO A 686 10.64 32.52 7.46
CA PRO A 686 10.04 31.44 6.70
C PRO A 686 10.53 31.41 5.24
N PRO A 687 10.77 30.22 4.65
CA PRO A 687 11.24 30.09 3.26
C PRO A 687 10.26 30.60 2.20
N ILE A 688 8.97 30.66 2.55
CA ILE A 688 7.87 31.12 1.70
C ILE A 688 7.02 32.08 2.55
N PRO A 689 6.67 33.27 2.03
CA PRO A 689 5.74 34.16 2.72
C PRO A 689 4.40 33.45 3.01
N TYR A 690 3.86 33.60 4.22
CA TYR A 690 2.63 32.92 4.60
C TYR A 690 1.44 33.32 3.73
N GLU A 691 1.37 34.58 3.30
CA GLU A 691 0.38 35.06 2.33
C GLU A 691 0.40 34.27 1.01
N GLN A 692 1.58 33.82 0.57
CA GLN A 692 1.68 32.96 -0.62
C GLN A 692 1.26 31.52 -0.31
N LEU A 693 1.62 30.96 0.85
CA LEU A 693 1.19 29.60 1.22
C LEU A 693 -0.33 29.48 1.32
N ILE A 694 -0.96 30.41 2.04
CA ILE A 694 -2.41 30.47 2.20
C ILE A 694 -3.07 30.82 0.87
N GLY A 695 -2.58 31.85 0.17
CA GLY A 695 -3.16 32.29 -1.10
C GLY A 695 -3.10 31.23 -2.20
N VAL A 696 -2.02 30.44 -2.30
CA VAL A 696 -1.94 29.31 -3.25
C VAL A 696 -2.95 28.23 -2.91
N THR A 697 -3.14 27.93 -1.63
CA THR A 697 -4.09 26.91 -1.19
C THR A 697 -5.53 27.38 -1.48
N GLN A 698 -5.87 28.63 -1.15
CA GLN A 698 -7.15 29.26 -1.50
C GLN A 698 -7.38 29.28 -3.02
N ALA A 699 -6.37 29.62 -3.80
CA ALA A 699 -6.43 29.63 -5.26
C ALA A 699 -6.74 28.24 -5.84
N SER A 700 -6.22 27.17 -5.22
CA SER A 700 -6.53 25.81 -5.64
C SER A 700 -7.99 25.43 -5.35
N PHE A 701 -8.54 25.86 -4.21
CA PHE A 701 -9.97 25.66 -3.89
C PHE A 701 -10.86 26.47 -4.82
N ALA A 702 -10.53 27.74 -5.05
CA ALA A 702 -11.24 28.63 -5.97
C ALA A 702 -11.21 28.09 -7.41
N ALA A 703 -10.14 27.42 -7.83
CA ALA A 703 -10.07 26.81 -9.15
C ALA A 703 -11.05 25.64 -9.31
N VAL A 704 -11.18 24.79 -8.28
CA VAL A 704 -12.16 23.71 -8.25
C VAL A 704 -13.60 24.26 -8.19
N GLU A 705 -13.83 25.31 -7.40
CA GLU A 705 -15.12 25.99 -7.34
C GLU A 705 -15.50 26.63 -8.68
N SER A 706 -14.55 27.31 -9.33
CA SER A 706 -14.75 27.91 -10.65
C SER A 706 -15.07 26.84 -11.69
N LEU A 707 -14.38 25.69 -11.63
CA LEU A 707 -14.63 24.57 -12.52
C LEU A 707 -16.06 24.02 -12.39
N ARG A 708 -16.56 23.90 -11.16
CA ARG A 708 -17.89 23.34 -10.87
C ARG A 708 -19.03 24.32 -11.12
N SER A 709 -18.80 25.60 -10.85
CA SER A 709 -19.78 26.67 -11.07
C SER A 709 -19.84 27.16 -12.52
N GLY A 710 -18.72 27.06 -13.26
CA GLY A 710 -18.54 27.69 -14.56
C GLY A 710 -18.33 29.21 -14.47
N GLU A 711 -18.19 29.76 -13.27
CA GLU A 711 -18.06 31.20 -13.03
C GLU A 711 -16.64 31.59 -12.62
N LYS A 712 -16.30 32.88 -12.76
CA LYS A 712 -15.05 33.42 -12.24
C LYS A 712 -15.16 33.57 -10.72
N VAL A 713 -14.21 32.98 -9.99
CA VAL A 713 -14.18 32.99 -8.52
C VAL A 713 -13.12 33.96 -8.02
N LYS A 714 -13.47 34.77 -7.01
CA LYS A 714 -12.53 35.65 -6.30
C LYS A 714 -11.82 34.83 -5.22
N ILE A 715 -10.52 35.06 -5.08
CA ILE A 715 -9.66 34.37 -4.10
C ILE A 715 -9.61 35.19 -2.82
#